data_AF-A0A3M2E0A0-F1
#
_entry.id   AF-A0A3M2E0A0-F1
#
_cell.length_a   1.000
_cell.length_b   1.000
_cell.length_c   1.000
_cell.angle_alpha   90.00
_cell.angle_beta   90.00
_cell.angle_gamma   90.00
#
_symmetry.space_group_name_H-M   'P 1'
#
loop_
_entity.id
_entity.type
_entity.pdbx_description
1 polymer ?
#
loop_
_entity_poly.entity_id
_entity_poly.type
_entity_poly.pdbx_seq_one_letter_code
_entity_poly.pdbx_strand_id
1 'polypeptide(L)'
;MTERQRHTWFAAVLYAGSALVAANARGDSVAQVQTSKRITAETVALIDPESGTSTGGGSSEVRLAVGDVITFRFQFTPVPNGAVRGLGGYITDYIPPNTQVVGARIVDRFGNTVTPRPGGLTADGWGQRGPGNFPPPLQEGSMSQLYADTGIFFSTDPRTARNPSDQLITVFNGIPMNPPPTGGNQLDERLGIPNGGTLYAHNQWDWVQTMAFGTKGELGPPVGGDIRVDGKGNTPHRYGSAVAGPDTWYGLEATQTGADLIEAAGNTGPWQRIYYPGSTTGVGSAATGAGTATRVGVPTAAGWDLSVDNPLPVGTNAVRYAVGELVVGEEYFAEISLKVLGLPLDPGLGTSGANANCAEVFGGDGSATSETKGGKDNPWRYFVPSPACVRLDLLFEVDVDKILAVVGDQLTYTIRVKNLSLSNHTNVVITDTYETGEVSFVSATGAPAVDTGTGTITWTIPTLAPSDEYTFTVVVDVTGTGDGSTLNRGTFVSTELPAGFSTIALTDLGQRALLHLDLTPSPSAAMPGATVSFTGTIRNDGNGDTAIDGQSAYVVTLPPGFSIVPGTSRIDGSPVPDPTGPGPRYTYTSGLVAPAAGASVTLTFDAAIDPTVSTGIYTSCLETWLRDVGFGKDINDARCTLGAIAVGAQRSDPPVVQAPLVTGDTCVSGTTTEADGTLIEVLVNGIIRGTATAAGGTWTVCGLPALYGGQHVTATATAPGELQSPESAPVIVDGRYACNDGADNDGDGIADFPGDPGCADPVDDDETDVPPECSDGIDNDGDGATDFPDDPSCSNADDTTESGLPECSDGIDNDGDGAADFPADTGCSDANDANEIDFAACQNGVDDDGDGFVDFPDDPGCHSAFDDDEVDLSFTPGDIRARMLLVFDTSGSMNWNTCGQNTFTGGDGSLECPGADVACSECSASGCGDGMANDSRLAKVKAGITNVISGFGEVDYALMRFHQRATAFACPRSNASLGAGGWQGGGAAPCGGGFAAGDLLVSFADDNKNTILRWIDGQSNYAGTPPPGMDWELRGTGTTPIAGTLASALAYLSSVQAADPVVSCRPYRVILVTDGEETCGGDPEAAAAALLAAGIPVHVIGFATTDPSIVANLDAIATAGGTGAAIVVSDDAALSAAMADIITDTVLVEQCNGLDDDCDGEIDEDFPDLGATCDNGELGVCRTTGTRVCRADGAGTTC
;
A
#
# COMPACT_ATOMS: atom_id res chain seq x y z
N MET A 1 44.88 6.59 1.63
CA MET A 1 43.59 6.89 2.27
C MET A 1 42.56 6.21 1.40
N THR A 2 42.05 5.07 1.84
CA THR A 2 41.19 4.17 1.06
C THR A 2 39.82 4.81 0.82
N GLU A 3 39.22 4.52 -0.33
CA GLU A 3 37.91 5.01 -0.80
C GLU A 3 36.80 4.99 0.27
N ARG A 4 36.83 4.00 1.18
CA ARG A 4 35.92 3.88 2.33
C ARG A 4 35.86 5.07 3.30
N GLN A 5 36.86 5.97 3.32
CA GLN A 5 36.89 7.11 4.27
C GLN A 5 36.38 8.44 3.68
N ARG A 6 36.03 8.51 2.39
CA ARG A 6 35.52 9.76 1.79
C ARG A 6 34.00 9.93 1.96
N HIS A 7 33.23 8.85 2.01
CA HIS A 7 31.75 8.93 2.03
C HIS A 7 31.14 9.10 3.42
N THR A 8 31.91 8.90 4.48
CA THR A 8 31.48 9.30 5.83
C THR A 8 31.48 10.83 6.02
N TRP A 9 32.17 11.63 5.20
CA TRP A 9 32.21 13.08 5.43
C TRP A 9 30.99 13.85 4.92
N PHE A 10 30.21 13.32 3.98
CA PHE A 10 28.97 13.96 3.54
C PHE A 10 27.76 13.55 4.39
N ALA A 11 27.63 12.25 4.75
CA ALA A 11 26.61 11.80 5.69
C ALA A 11 26.89 12.21 7.16
N ALA A 12 28.16 12.27 7.60
CA ALA A 12 28.48 12.67 8.99
C ALA A 12 28.43 14.19 9.21
N VAL A 13 28.55 15.03 8.17
CA VAL A 13 28.33 16.49 8.34
C VAL A 13 26.83 16.83 8.40
N LEU A 14 25.97 15.99 7.83
CA LEU A 14 24.51 16.09 7.92
C LEU A 14 23.94 15.72 9.31
N TYR A 15 24.67 14.95 10.13
CA TYR A 15 24.20 14.50 11.45
C TYR A 15 25.02 14.98 12.66
N ALA A 16 26.21 15.56 12.48
CA ALA A 16 27.09 15.90 13.61
C ALA A 16 26.79 17.25 14.31
N GLY A 17 25.77 18.01 13.88
CA GLY A 17 25.46 19.34 14.43
C GLY A 17 24.38 19.39 15.51
N SER A 18 23.57 18.35 15.66
CA SER A 18 22.35 18.41 16.45
C SER A 18 22.50 17.56 17.71
N ALA A 19 23.14 18.13 18.74
CA ALA A 19 22.88 17.67 20.11
C ALA A 19 21.38 17.91 20.38
N LEU A 20 20.57 16.86 20.25
CA LEU A 20 19.14 16.86 20.54
C LEU A 20 18.95 17.18 22.03
N VAL A 21 18.77 18.46 22.36
CA VAL A 21 18.40 18.90 23.71
C VAL A 21 16.87 18.76 23.87
N ALA A 22 16.47 17.54 24.20
CA ALA A 22 15.64 17.14 25.33
C ALA A 22 14.30 17.88 25.61
N ALA A 23 13.16 17.25 25.30
CA ALA A 23 11.96 17.29 26.14
C ALA A 23 11.52 15.85 26.40
N ASN A 24 10.67 15.65 27.41
CA ASN A 24 10.33 14.35 28.00
C ASN A 24 9.93 13.34 26.91
N ALA A 25 9.97 12.05 27.15
CA ALA A 25 9.30 11.05 26.31
C ALA A 25 9.07 9.81 27.17
N ARG A 26 7.97 9.10 26.90
CA ARG A 26 7.51 7.95 27.67
C ARG A 26 7.32 6.78 26.69
N GLY A 27 8.26 5.84 26.68
CA GLY A 27 7.96 4.48 26.25
C GLY A 27 7.76 3.61 27.50
N ASP A 28 6.66 2.86 27.54
CA ASP A 28 6.42 1.81 28.54
C ASP A 28 6.33 0.45 27.82
N SER A 29 5.77 -0.58 28.47
CA SER A 29 5.74 -1.95 27.96
C SER A 29 4.82 -2.09 26.74
N VAL A 30 5.35 -2.62 25.64
CA VAL A 30 4.56 -3.16 24.53
C VAL A 30 5.04 -4.58 24.28
N ALA A 31 4.10 -5.51 24.26
CA ALA A 31 4.36 -6.90 23.94
C ALA A 31 4.48 -7.09 22.43
N GLN A 32 5.01 -8.23 21.98
CA GLN A 32 5.12 -8.56 20.56
C GLN A 32 4.64 -9.97 20.33
N VAL A 33 3.83 -10.15 19.31
CA VAL A 33 3.37 -11.47 18.85
C VAL A 33 3.79 -11.62 17.40
N GLN A 34 4.59 -12.66 17.12
CA GLN A 34 4.89 -13.04 15.75
C GLN A 34 3.64 -13.67 15.16
N THR A 35 2.98 -12.95 14.27
CA THR A 35 1.76 -13.42 13.62
C THR A 35 2.12 -14.41 12.51
N SER A 36 3.16 -14.12 11.74
CA SER A 36 3.55 -15.04 10.66
C SER A 36 5.05 -15.11 10.41
N LYS A 37 5.44 -16.23 9.80
CA LYS A 37 6.68 -16.39 9.06
C LYS A 37 6.33 -17.08 7.76
N ARG A 38 6.78 -16.50 6.65
CA ARG A 38 6.29 -16.83 5.31
C ARG A 38 7.43 -17.08 4.36
N ILE A 39 7.16 -17.92 3.37
CA ILE A 39 7.97 -17.97 2.15
C ILE A 39 7.51 -16.82 1.26
N THR A 40 8.47 -16.16 0.62
CA THR A 40 8.17 -15.06 -0.30
C THR A 40 7.70 -15.59 -1.65
N ALA A 41 7.01 -14.76 -2.44
CA ALA A 41 6.52 -15.16 -3.77
C ALA A 41 7.66 -15.64 -4.67
N GLU A 42 8.84 -15.01 -4.58
CA GLU A 42 10.04 -15.41 -5.32
C GLU A 42 10.57 -16.78 -4.88
N THR A 43 10.36 -17.15 -3.61
CA THR A 43 10.71 -18.48 -3.12
C THR A 43 9.70 -19.52 -3.57
N VAL A 44 8.41 -19.18 -3.61
CA VAL A 44 7.35 -20.06 -4.14
C VAL A 44 7.64 -20.37 -5.61
N ALA A 45 7.83 -19.34 -6.44
CA ALA A 45 8.15 -19.47 -7.87
C ALA A 45 9.47 -20.21 -8.13
N LEU A 46 10.40 -20.23 -7.17
CA LEU A 46 11.63 -21.01 -7.32
C LEU A 46 11.42 -22.51 -7.06
N ILE A 47 10.56 -22.87 -6.10
CA ILE A 47 10.46 -24.23 -5.57
C ILE A 47 9.16 -24.95 -5.92
N ASP A 48 8.24 -24.27 -6.60
CA ASP A 48 6.99 -24.85 -7.06
C ASP A 48 7.27 -26.17 -7.81
N PRO A 49 6.57 -27.26 -7.47
CA PRO A 49 6.93 -28.56 -8.01
C PRO A 49 6.65 -28.66 -9.52
N GLU A 50 5.64 -27.97 -10.04
CA GLU A 50 5.28 -27.95 -11.46
C GLU A 50 6.03 -26.84 -12.18
N SER A 51 5.88 -25.60 -11.71
CA SER A 51 6.35 -24.41 -12.42
C SER A 51 7.71 -23.87 -11.92
N GLY A 52 8.24 -24.44 -10.84
CA GLY A 52 9.40 -23.85 -10.17
C GLY A 52 10.70 -23.90 -10.98
N THR A 53 11.49 -22.82 -10.98
CA THR A 53 12.72 -22.76 -11.79
C THR A 53 13.92 -23.50 -11.21
N SER A 54 13.82 -24.02 -9.99
CA SER A 54 14.88 -24.85 -9.43
C SER A 54 15.03 -26.16 -10.21
N THR A 55 16.27 -26.48 -10.59
CA THR A 55 16.61 -27.76 -11.23
C THR A 55 16.85 -28.90 -10.22
N GLY A 56 16.61 -28.65 -8.93
CA GLY A 56 16.74 -29.65 -7.88
C GLY A 56 15.52 -30.57 -7.78
N GLY A 57 15.71 -31.87 -7.48
CA GLY A 57 14.55 -32.79 -7.39
C GLY A 57 14.85 -34.29 -7.23
N GLY A 58 16.12 -34.70 -7.19
CA GLY A 58 16.47 -36.13 -7.19
C GLY A 58 16.39 -36.88 -5.85
N SER A 59 16.15 -36.20 -4.71
CA SER A 59 16.17 -36.86 -3.38
C SER A 59 15.48 -36.13 -2.20
N SER A 60 14.78 -35.00 -2.41
CA SER A 60 14.13 -34.19 -1.35
C SER A 60 12.63 -34.06 -1.56
N GLU A 61 11.87 -33.75 -0.50
CA GLU A 61 10.41 -33.50 -0.51
C GLU A 61 10.01 -32.24 -1.30
N VAL A 62 10.97 -31.37 -1.63
CA VAL A 62 10.79 -30.07 -2.33
C VAL A 62 11.75 -29.99 -3.53
N ARG A 63 11.33 -29.32 -4.60
CA ARG A 63 12.13 -28.97 -5.80
C ARG A 63 13.13 -27.86 -5.45
N LEU A 64 14.31 -28.23 -4.96
CA LEU A 64 15.33 -27.28 -4.49
C LEU A 64 16.75 -27.80 -4.74
N ALA A 65 17.67 -26.94 -5.16
CA ALA A 65 19.06 -27.28 -5.49
C ALA A 65 20.08 -26.59 -4.57
N VAL A 66 21.29 -27.16 -4.49
CA VAL A 66 22.41 -26.48 -3.83
C VAL A 66 22.85 -25.29 -4.68
N GLY A 67 22.84 -24.10 -4.09
CA GLY A 67 23.18 -22.86 -4.76
C GLY A 67 22.02 -21.86 -4.83
N ASP A 68 20.79 -22.38 -4.80
CA ASP A 68 19.55 -21.61 -4.82
C ASP A 68 19.46 -20.65 -3.64
N VAL A 69 18.78 -19.51 -3.85
CA VAL A 69 18.54 -18.51 -2.80
C VAL A 69 17.05 -18.48 -2.50
N ILE A 70 16.71 -18.82 -1.25
CA ILE A 70 15.34 -18.77 -0.73
C ILE A 70 15.22 -17.59 0.25
N THR A 71 14.09 -16.89 0.23
CA THR A 71 13.82 -15.72 1.06
C THR A 71 12.58 -15.94 1.92
N PHE A 72 12.72 -15.62 3.20
CA PHE A 72 11.64 -15.68 4.17
C PHE A 72 11.28 -14.28 4.66
N ARG A 73 9.98 -14.02 4.84
CA ARG A 73 9.46 -12.79 5.43
C ARG A 73 8.88 -13.07 6.82
N PHE A 74 9.22 -12.21 7.77
CA PHE A 74 8.71 -12.23 9.13
C PHE A 74 7.69 -11.12 9.29
N GLN A 75 6.59 -11.40 9.98
CA GLN A 75 5.60 -10.39 10.38
C GLN A 75 5.37 -10.52 11.87
N PHE A 76 5.34 -9.38 12.56
CA PHE A 76 4.88 -9.35 13.94
C PHE A 76 4.09 -8.08 14.25
N THR A 77 3.21 -8.22 15.22
CA THR A 77 2.30 -7.18 15.66
C THR A 77 2.62 -6.81 17.10
N PRO A 78 2.88 -5.51 17.40
CA PRO A 78 3.01 -5.04 18.77
C PRO A 78 1.65 -4.98 19.46
N VAL A 79 1.56 -5.55 20.65
CA VAL A 79 0.32 -5.72 21.41
C VAL A 79 0.37 -4.84 22.68
N PRO A 80 -0.71 -4.09 23.01
CA PRO A 80 -0.68 -3.12 24.09
C PRO A 80 -0.55 -3.77 25.46
N ASN A 81 0.34 -3.21 26.29
CA ASN A 81 0.59 -3.68 27.66
C ASN A 81 0.72 -2.51 28.64
N GLY A 82 -0.35 -1.73 28.77
CA GLY A 82 -0.35 -0.50 29.57
C GLY A 82 0.28 0.71 28.88
N ALA A 83 0.87 0.51 27.69
CA ALA A 83 1.23 1.53 26.71
C ALA A 83 0.94 1.07 25.28
N VAL A 84 1.01 2.04 24.36
CA VAL A 84 0.85 1.86 22.91
C VAL A 84 2.17 2.08 22.15
N ARG A 85 3.28 2.32 22.88
CA ARG A 85 4.63 2.49 22.32
C ARG A 85 5.68 1.74 23.12
N GLY A 86 6.48 0.93 22.43
CA GLY A 86 7.53 0.07 22.99
C GLY A 86 8.93 0.61 22.75
N LEU A 87 9.84 0.37 23.68
CA LEU A 87 11.20 0.92 23.62
C LEU A 87 12.10 0.25 22.56
N GLY A 88 11.82 -1.00 22.20
CA GLY A 88 12.58 -1.75 21.19
C GLY A 88 11.93 -3.07 20.81
N GLY A 89 11.87 -3.35 19.51
CA GLY A 89 11.49 -4.64 18.92
C GLY A 89 12.67 -5.45 18.45
N TYR A 90 12.62 -6.76 18.70
CA TYR A 90 13.66 -7.71 18.30
C TYR A 90 13.06 -8.93 17.63
N ILE A 91 13.53 -9.25 16.43
CA ILE A 91 13.25 -10.52 15.73
C ILE A 91 14.54 -11.30 15.67
N THR A 92 14.51 -12.61 15.95
CA THR A 92 15.65 -13.51 15.78
C THR A 92 15.28 -14.63 14.84
N ASP A 93 15.95 -14.74 13.71
CA ASP A 93 15.89 -15.91 12.84
C ASP A 93 16.95 -16.94 13.24
N TYR A 94 16.56 -18.22 13.27
CA TYR A 94 17.43 -19.35 13.54
C TYR A 94 17.89 -20.02 12.25
N ILE A 95 19.16 -19.83 11.91
CA ILE A 95 19.70 -20.21 10.60
C ILE A 95 19.86 -21.74 10.51
N PRO A 96 19.22 -22.40 9.52
CA PRO A 96 19.38 -23.82 9.29
C PRO A 96 20.86 -24.18 8.97
N PRO A 97 21.41 -25.29 9.49
CA PRO A 97 22.82 -25.64 9.28
C PRO A 97 23.26 -25.84 7.83
N ASN A 98 22.35 -26.23 6.93
CA ASN A 98 22.66 -26.41 5.51
C ASN A 98 22.32 -25.19 4.65
N THR A 99 22.31 -24.00 5.24
CA THR A 99 22.15 -22.74 4.51
C THR A 99 23.23 -21.73 4.86
N GLN A 100 23.31 -20.66 4.08
CA GLN A 100 24.20 -19.54 4.32
C GLN A 100 23.46 -18.23 4.09
N VAL A 101 23.56 -17.30 5.04
CA VAL A 101 22.91 -15.99 4.91
C VAL A 101 23.62 -15.17 3.83
N VAL A 102 22.87 -14.76 2.81
CA VAL A 102 23.33 -13.91 1.69
C VAL A 102 22.62 -12.55 1.66
N GLY A 103 21.50 -12.42 2.37
CA GLY A 103 20.75 -11.17 2.49
C GLY A 103 19.95 -11.07 3.77
N ALA A 104 19.75 -9.85 4.25
CA ALA A 104 18.93 -9.52 5.40
C ALA A 104 18.45 -8.06 5.29
N ARG A 105 17.15 -7.82 5.49
CA ARG A 105 16.57 -6.46 5.42
C ARG A 105 15.39 -6.27 6.36
N ILE A 106 15.12 -5.03 6.72
CA ILE A 106 13.88 -4.60 7.39
C ILE A 106 13.00 -4.02 6.29
N VAL A 107 11.73 -4.43 6.25
CA VAL A 107 10.82 -4.02 5.18
C VAL A 107 9.52 -3.43 5.73
N ASP A 108 8.82 -2.65 4.90
CA ASP A 108 7.42 -2.29 5.16
C ASP A 108 6.47 -3.39 4.67
N ARG A 109 5.15 -3.17 4.81
CA ARG A 109 4.11 -4.12 4.39
C ARG A 109 4.17 -4.43 2.89
N PHE A 110 4.65 -3.50 2.07
CA PHE A 110 4.79 -3.66 0.62
C PHE A 110 6.10 -4.33 0.21
N GLY A 111 6.95 -4.68 1.17
CA GLY A 111 8.27 -5.26 0.90
C GLY A 111 9.37 -4.24 0.66
N ASN A 112 9.09 -2.93 0.72
CA ASN A 112 10.11 -1.92 0.54
C ASN A 112 11.14 -1.95 1.64
N THR A 113 12.41 -1.87 1.27
CA THR A 113 13.50 -1.77 2.24
C THR A 113 13.38 -0.47 3.03
N VAL A 114 13.28 -0.57 4.35
CA VAL A 114 13.21 0.59 5.26
C VAL A 114 14.35 0.58 6.26
N THR A 115 14.68 1.77 6.77
CA THR A 115 15.63 1.91 7.88
C THR A 115 14.98 1.51 9.20
N PRO A 116 15.73 0.97 10.18
CA PRO A 116 15.19 0.75 11.51
C PRO A 116 14.74 2.06 12.13
N ARG A 117 13.72 2.01 12.98
CA ARG A 117 13.30 3.18 13.76
C ARG A 117 14.38 3.51 14.79
N PRO A 118 14.54 4.79 15.17
CA PRO A 118 15.37 5.13 16.31
C PRO A 118 14.90 4.39 17.58
N GLY A 119 15.83 3.97 18.42
CA GLY A 119 15.51 3.35 19.71
C GLY A 119 14.62 4.23 20.57
N GLY A 120 13.63 3.64 21.25
CA GLY A 120 12.63 4.35 22.03
C GLY A 120 13.22 5.19 23.17
N LEU A 121 12.50 6.24 23.53
CA LEU A 121 12.93 7.21 24.55
C LEU A 121 12.50 6.81 25.97
N THR A 122 13.45 6.79 26.89
CA THR A 122 13.22 6.50 28.32
C THR A 122 14.22 7.21 29.25
N ALA A 123 13.81 7.52 30.48
CA ALA A 123 14.64 8.13 31.52
C ALA A 123 14.79 7.17 32.73
N ASP A 124 15.96 7.13 33.39
CA ASP A 124 16.14 6.35 34.62
C ASP A 124 15.38 7.03 35.77
N GLY A 125 14.27 6.43 36.25
CA GLY A 125 13.46 7.11 37.25
C GLY A 125 12.19 6.42 37.75
N TRP A 126 11.66 6.99 38.84
CA TRP A 126 10.39 6.61 39.45
C TRP A 126 9.23 7.26 38.69
N GLY A 127 8.67 6.56 37.71
CA GLY A 127 7.39 6.92 37.11
C GLY A 127 6.22 6.26 37.84
N GLN A 128 5.10 6.96 38.04
CA GLN A 128 3.81 6.26 38.00
C GLN A 128 3.48 5.97 36.53
N ARG A 129 2.63 4.98 36.25
CA ARG A 129 2.02 4.78 34.93
C ARG A 129 1.25 6.04 34.50
N GLY A 130 1.91 7.05 33.94
CA GLY A 130 1.29 8.30 33.45
C GLY A 130 1.93 9.62 33.92
N PRO A 131 1.26 10.75 33.66
CA PRO A 131 1.82 12.08 33.77
C PRO A 131 1.96 12.57 35.21
N GLY A 132 3.19 12.60 35.71
CA GLY A 132 3.57 13.29 36.95
C GLY A 132 4.64 14.35 36.67
N ASN A 133 4.53 15.51 37.30
CA ASN A 133 5.58 16.54 37.30
C ASN A 133 6.83 16.01 38.03
N PHE A 134 7.99 16.02 37.37
CA PHE A 134 9.26 15.57 37.93
C PHE A 134 10.05 16.75 38.55
N PRO A 135 10.41 16.72 39.85
CA PRO A 135 11.43 17.59 40.41
C PRO A 135 12.85 17.04 40.14
N PRO A 136 13.85 17.87 39.78
CA PRO A 136 15.22 17.42 39.52
C PRO A 136 15.97 17.03 40.82
N PRO A 137 17.03 16.19 40.73
CA PRO A 137 17.70 15.71 39.51
C PRO A 137 17.49 14.21 39.25
N LEU A 138 17.04 13.88 38.03
CA LEU A 138 17.20 12.55 37.44
C LEU A 138 18.68 12.42 37.05
N GLN A 139 19.39 11.49 37.67
CA GLN A 139 20.72 11.09 37.20
C GLN A 139 20.52 9.88 36.30
N GLU A 140 21.03 10.00 35.06
CA GLU A 140 21.32 8.92 34.09
C GLU A 140 20.27 8.67 32.98
N GLY A 141 20.70 8.90 31.72
CA GLY A 141 20.00 8.49 30.50
C GLY A 141 20.42 7.10 30.01
N SER A 142 20.79 6.21 30.93
CA SER A 142 21.38 4.88 30.67
C SER A 142 20.44 3.91 29.94
N MET A 143 19.12 4.07 30.11
CA MET A 143 18.13 3.16 29.52
C MET A 143 17.83 3.42 28.04
N SER A 144 17.78 4.67 27.61
CA SER A 144 17.67 4.99 26.17
C SER A 144 18.89 4.49 25.40
N GLN A 145 20.04 4.32 26.07
CA GLN A 145 21.23 3.73 25.44
C GLN A 145 20.98 2.27 25.08
N LEU A 146 20.25 1.53 25.93
CA LEU A 146 20.08 0.09 25.79
C LEU A 146 19.36 -0.30 24.50
N TYR A 147 18.44 0.56 24.09
CA TYR A 147 17.65 0.44 22.88
C TYR A 147 18.23 1.25 21.71
N ALA A 148 19.36 1.96 21.91
CA ALA A 148 19.97 2.81 20.89
C ALA A 148 20.71 2.02 19.81
N ASP A 149 21.07 0.76 20.06
CA ASP A 149 21.61 -0.13 19.03
C ASP A 149 20.46 -0.70 18.19
N THR A 150 20.33 -0.21 16.96
CA THR A 150 19.33 -0.63 15.97
C THR A 150 20.02 -1.14 14.71
N GLY A 151 19.29 -1.85 13.86
CA GLY A 151 19.82 -2.48 12.64
C GLY A 151 19.87 -4.01 12.75
N ILE A 152 20.77 -4.66 12.01
CA ILE A 152 20.80 -6.12 11.88
C ILE A 152 22.11 -6.68 12.46
N PHE A 153 21.99 -7.81 13.16
CA PHE A 153 23.08 -8.50 13.85
C PHE A 153 23.09 -9.98 13.53
N PHE A 154 24.23 -10.64 13.66
CA PHE A 154 24.37 -12.08 13.45
C PHE A 154 25.26 -12.70 14.52
N SER A 155 25.14 -14.02 14.71
CA SER A 155 25.96 -14.75 15.67
C SER A 155 26.37 -16.12 15.12
N THR A 156 27.62 -16.50 15.42
CA THR A 156 28.15 -17.86 15.26
C THR A 156 28.38 -18.56 16.61
N ASP A 157 27.99 -17.92 17.71
CA ASP A 157 28.18 -18.45 19.06
C ASP A 157 27.18 -19.59 19.33
N PRO A 158 27.61 -20.79 19.77
CA PRO A 158 26.68 -21.89 20.03
C PRO A 158 25.55 -21.57 21.01
N ARG A 159 25.70 -20.53 21.85
CA ARG A 159 24.67 -20.12 22.82
C ARG A 159 23.46 -19.47 22.16
N THR A 160 23.58 -18.93 20.95
CA THR A 160 22.47 -18.36 20.18
C THR A 160 21.80 -19.37 19.25
N ALA A 161 22.25 -20.63 19.25
CA ALA A 161 21.62 -21.68 18.45
C ALA A 161 20.23 -22.06 18.99
N ARG A 162 19.34 -22.47 18.08
CA ARG A 162 17.96 -22.89 18.37
C ARG A 162 17.90 -24.04 19.38
N ASN A 163 16.93 -23.98 20.28
CA ASN A 163 16.59 -25.00 21.26
C ASN A 163 15.05 -25.13 21.40
N PRO A 164 14.46 -26.33 21.20
CA PRO A 164 15.12 -27.59 20.84
C PRO A 164 15.74 -27.57 19.44
N SER A 165 16.82 -28.35 19.27
CA SER A 165 17.47 -28.49 17.97
C SER A 165 16.75 -29.48 17.05
N ASP A 166 15.88 -30.33 17.60
CA ASP A 166 15.27 -31.49 16.93
C ASP A 166 13.76 -31.38 16.71
N GLN A 167 13.16 -30.23 17.04
CA GLN A 167 11.74 -29.96 16.85
C GLN A 167 11.52 -28.49 16.47
N LEU A 168 10.39 -28.21 15.81
CA LEU A 168 9.94 -26.83 15.60
C LEU A 168 9.77 -26.15 16.96
N ILE A 169 10.22 -24.89 17.06
CA ILE A 169 10.02 -24.09 18.27
C ILE A 169 8.59 -23.59 18.32
N THR A 170 8.02 -23.57 19.52
CA THR A 170 6.65 -23.18 19.82
C THR A 170 6.64 -22.49 21.17
N VAL A 171 5.58 -21.77 21.50
CA VAL A 171 5.41 -21.19 22.85
C VAL A 171 5.39 -22.24 23.99
N PHE A 172 5.36 -23.54 23.67
CA PHE A 172 5.20 -24.65 24.62
C PHE A 172 6.45 -25.54 24.77
N ASN A 173 7.55 -25.26 24.07
CA ASN A 173 8.80 -26.02 24.15
C ASN A 173 10.03 -25.10 24.17
N GLY A 174 11.21 -25.65 24.49
CA GLY A 174 12.45 -24.89 24.61
C GLY A 174 13.08 -25.04 25.99
N ILE A 175 13.90 -24.07 26.39
CA ILE A 175 14.56 -24.04 27.69
C ILE A 175 13.60 -23.41 28.71
N PRO A 176 13.08 -24.16 29.69
CA PRO A 176 12.12 -23.63 30.64
C PRO A 176 12.73 -22.50 31.47
N MET A 177 12.04 -21.37 31.53
CA MET A 177 12.41 -20.23 32.37
C MET A 177 11.82 -20.42 33.76
N ASN A 178 12.63 -20.92 34.69
CA ASN A 178 12.22 -21.15 36.08
C ASN A 178 13.25 -20.56 37.08
N PRO A 179 12.87 -19.55 37.89
CA PRO A 179 11.57 -18.84 37.89
C PRO A 179 11.27 -18.10 36.57
N PRO A 180 9.99 -17.88 36.21
CA PRO A 180 9.64 -17.13 35.02
C PRO A 180 10.05 -15.65 35.13
N PRO A 181 10.22 -14.96 33.98
CA PRO A 181 10.40 -13.51 33.95
C PRO A 181 9.32 -12.79 34.75
N THR A 182 9.69 -11.77 35.52
CA THR A 182 8.76 -11.15 36.50
C THR A 182 7.55 -10.43 35.88
N GLY A 183 7.52 -10.23 34.57
CA GLY A 183 6.37 -9.71 33.81
C GLY A 183 5.99 -10.54 32.60
N GLY A 184 6.46 -11.78 32.48
CA GLY A 184 6.24 -12.60 31.28
C GLY A 184 4.80 -13.13 31.12
N ASN A 185 4.03 -13.18 32.21
CA ASN A 185 2.67 -13.76 32.20
C ASN A 185 1.60 -12.88 31.53
N GLN A 186 1.98 -11.73 30.96
CA GLN A 186 1.06 -10.74 30.39
C GLN A 186 0.55 -11.14 29.00
N LEU A 187 1.22 -12.09 28.34
CA LEU A 187 0.82 -12.65 27.05
C LEU A 187 0.31 -14.09 27.17
N ASP A 188 0.18 -14.63 28.38
CA ASP A 188 -0.17 -16.04 28.58
C ASP A 188 -1.48 -16.36 27.83
N GLU A 189 -2.55 -15.64 28.14
CA GLU A 189 -3.86 -15.84 27.52
C GLU A 189 -3.83 -15.53 26.00
N ARG A 190 -3.10 -14.48 25.57
CA ARG A 190 -2.98 -14.09 24.15
C ARG A 190 -2.21 -15.07 23.28
N LEU A 191 -1.29 -15.83 23.85
CA LEU A 191 -0.52 -16.87 23.16
C LEU A 191 -1.10 -18.28 23.36
N GLY A 192 -2.25 -18.39 24.04
CA GLY A 192 -2.88 -19.67 24.38
C GLY A 192 -2.15 -20.46 25.47
N ILE A 193 -1.27 -19.81 26.24
CA ILE A 193 -0.57 -20.38 27.39
C ILE A 193 -1.52 -20.34 28.61
N PRO A 194 -1.74 -21.46 29.32
CA PRO A 194 -2.55 -21.45 30.54
C PRO A 194 -1.98 -20.45 31.56
N ASN A 195 -2.84 -19.66 32.19
CA ASN A 195 -2.45 -18.62 33.16
C ASN A 195 -1.46 -19.15 34.22
N GLY A 196 -0.26 -18.56 34.27
CA GLY A 196 0.82 -19.01 35.16
C GLY A 196 1.60 -20.23 34.63
N GLY A 197 1.49 -20.49 33.33
CA GLY A 197 2.20 -21.53 32.60
C GLY A 197 3.71 -21.29 32.55
N THR A 198 4.45 -22.28 32.03
CA THR A 198 5.90 -22.16 31.86
C THR A 198 6.21 -21.44 30.56
N LEU A 199 7.03 -20.39 30.64
CA LEU A 199 7.63 -19.73 29.48
C LEU A 199 8.95 -20.41 29.11
N TYR A 200 9.28 -20.41 27.82
CA TYR A 200 10.45 -21.09 27.29
C TYR A 200 11.32 -20.14 26.49
N ALA A 201 12.64 -20.18 26.68
CA ALA A 201 13.60 -19.54 25.77
C ALA A 201 13.97 -20.49 24.64
N HIS A 202 14.24 -19.97 23.45
CA HIS A 202 14.65 -20.80 22.31
C HIS A 202 16.15 -20.76 22.01
N ASN A 203 16.95 -20.09 22.85
CA ASN A 203 18.39 -20.23 22.86
C ASN A 203 18.98 -20.00 24.27
N GLN A 204 20.19 -20.50 24.47
CA GLN A 204 20.87 -20.43 25.76
C GLN A 204 21.23 -19.00 26.14
N TRP A 205 21.57 -18.14 25.18
CA TRP A 205 22.00 -16.78 25.46
C TRP A 205 20.86 -15.93 26.04
N ASP A 206 19.69 -15.91 25.39
CA ASP A 206 18.49 -15.22 25.86
C ASP A 206 18.02 -15.80 27.20
N TRP A 207 18.11 -17.13 27.40
CA TRP A 207 17.84 -17.72 28.70
C TRP A 207 18.79 -17.19 29.78
N VAL A 208 20.11 -17.18 29.54
CA VAL A 208 21.09 -16.67 30.52
C VAL A 208 20.87 -15.19 30.81
N GLN A 209 20.62 -14.35 29.80
CA GLN A 209 20.35 -12.93 30.02
C GLN A 209 19.05 -12.73 30.80
N THR A 210 18.00 -13.49 30.47
CA THR A 210 16.70 -13.46 31.17
C THR A 210 16.82 -13.90 32.62
N MET A 211 17.52 -15.00 32.90
CA MET A 211 17.75 -15.44 34.28
C MET A 211 18.57 -14.42 35.07
N ALA A 212 19.57 -13.79 34.45
CA ALA A 212 20.43 -12.80 35.10
C ALA A 212 19.74 -11.47 35.40
N PHE A 213 18.94 -10.97 34.46
CA PHE A 213 18.42 -9.60 34.48
C PHE A 213 16.88 -9.51 34.62
N GLY A 214 16.15 -10.59 34.39
CA GLY A 214 14.69 -10.61 34.28
C GLY A 214 13.90 -11.39 35.34
N THR A 215 14.55 -12.19 36.19
CA THR A 215 13.88 -13.09 37.16
C THR A 215 14.17 -12.78 38.64
N LYS A 216 13.27 -13.20 39.55
CA LYS A 216 13.36 -12.95 41.01
C LYS A 216 13.66 -14.24 41.81
N GLY A 217 14.91 -14.46 42.28
CA GLY A 217 15.24 -15.44 43.34
C GLY A 217 16.41 -16.43 43.13
N GLU A 218 16.82 -17.05 44.27
CA GLU A 218 17.77 -18.15 44.64
C GLU A 218 19.04 -18.54 43.86
N LEU A 219 19.31 -18.10 42.63
CA LEU A 219 20.63 -18.33 42.01
C LEU A 219 21.63 -17.36 42.68
N GLY A 220 22.31 -17.82 43.73
CA GLY A 220 23.03 -16.96 44.69
C GLY A 220 24.09 -16.07 44.04
N PRO A 221 24.34 -14.85 44.57
CA PRO A 221 25.42 -14.00 44.08
C PRO A 221 26.77 -14.54 44.57
N PRO A 222 27.84 -14.52 43.76
CA PRO A 222 29.16 -14.49 44.38
C PRO A 222 30.13 -13.47 43.77
N VAL A 223 30.61 -12.62 44.68
CA VAL A 223 31.94 -11.98 44.71
C VAL A 223 32.34 -11.09 43.53
N GLY A 224 31.87 -9.83 43.58
CA GLY A 224 32.30 -8.74 42.71
C GLY A 224 31.09 -7.88 42.35
N GLY A 225 30.56 -7.16 43.34
CA GLY A 225 29.20 -6.63 43.33
C GLY A 225 28.83 -5.84 42.08
N ASP A 226 27.74 -6.25 41.43
CA ASP A 226 26.68 -5.37 40.89
C ASP A 226 25.48 -6.12 40.27
N ILE A 227 25.52 -7.44 40.07
CA ILE A 227 24.32 -8.23 39.69
C ILE A 227 23.59 -8.73 40.94
N ARG A 228 22.35 -8.27 41.18
CA ARG A 228 21.44 -8.79 42.21
C ARG A 228 20.37 -9.66 41.55
N VAL A 229 20.33 -10.93 41.93
CA VAL A 229 19.40 -11.95 41.41
C VAL A 229 18.03 -11.90 42.10
N ASP A 230 17.58 -10.70 42.48
CA ASP A 230 16.30 -10.48 43.16
C ASP A 230 15.20 -9.97 42.21
N GLY A 231 15.42 -10.06 40.90
CA GLY A 231 14.51 -9.54 39.87
C GLY A 231 14.44 -8.02 39.82
N LYS A 232 15.46 -7.36 40.36
CA LYS A 232 15.58 -5.90 40.45
C LYS A 232 16.96 -5.40 40.00
N GLY A 233 17.68 -6.20 39.21
CA GLY A 233 18.99 -5.80 38.70
C GLY A 233 18.84 -4.67 37.69
N ASN A 234 19.40 -3.49 37.99
CA ASN A 234 19.78 -2.55 36.94
C ASN A 234 20.67 -3.31 35.96
N THR A 235 20.52 -3.10 34.66
CA THR A 235 21.67 -3.25 33.77
C THR A 235 22.62 -2.09 34.08
N PRO A 236 23.77 -2.30 34.75
CA PRO A 236 24.73 -1.21 34.96
C PRO A 236 25.28 -0.78 33.58
N HIS A 237 25.91 0.39 33.53
CA HIS A 237 26.63 0.86 32.33
C HIS A 237 27.41 -0.29 31.66
N ARG A 238 27.06 -0.63 30.41
CA ARG A 238 27.67 -1.66 29.53
C ARG A 238 27.13 -3.11 29.58
N TYR A 239 26.07 -3.43 30.32
CA TYR A 239 25.50 -4.79 30.38
C TYR A 239 24.10 -4.89 29.75
N GLY A 240 23.70 -6.11 29.36
CA GLY A 240 22.30 -6.50 29.19
C GLY A 240 21.57 -5.97 27.96
N SER A 241 22.27 -5.67 26.87
CA SER A 241 21.64 -5.40 25.56
C SER A 241 21.26 -6.71 24.86
N ALA A 242 20.10 -6.71 24.19
CA ALA A 242 19.63 -7.80 23.31
C ALA A 242 20.57 -8.06 22.11
N VAL A 243 21.44 -7.10 21.81
CA VAL A 243 22.42 -7.15 20.71
C VAL A 243 23.84 -6.86 21.22
N ALA A 244 24.12 -7.21 22.49
CA ALA A 244 25.45 -7.03 23.07
C ALA A 244 26.54 -7.78 22.28
N GLY A 245 27.64 -7.11 21.99
CA GLY A 245 28.64 -7.59 21.04
C GLY A 245 29.85 -6.67 20.84
N PRO A 246 30.85 -7.09 20.04
CA PRO A 246 32.11 -6.35 19.86
C PRO A 246 31.95 -5.01 19.15
N ASP A 247 30.93 -4.87 18.32
CA ASP A 247 30.63 -3.66 17.56
C ASP A 247 29.52 -2.81 18.20
N THR A 248 29.04 -3.21 19.38
CA THR A 248 28.10 -2.41 20.17
C THR A 248 28.78 -1.83 21.38
N TRP A 249 28.13 -0.82 21.98
CA TRP A 249 28.64 -0.22 23.21
C TRP A 249 28.59 -1.19 24.42
N TYR A 250 27.81 -2.27 24.31
CA TYR A 250 27.55 -3.25 25.35
C TYR A 250 28.56 -4.39 25.31
N GLY A 251 29.74 -4.14 25.87
CA GLY A 251 30.85 -5.08 25.86
C GLY A 251 30.80 -6.21 26.89
N LEU A 252 29.75 -6.30 27.72
CA LEU A 252 29.68 -7.27 28.83
C LEU A 252 28.33 -8.00 28.85
N GLU A 253 28.37 -9.33 29.00
CA GLU A 253 27.19 -10.20 29.08
C GLU A 253 27.15 -11.01 30.39
N ALA A 254 25.96 -11.50 30.74
CA ALA A 254 25.84 -12.57 31.72
C ALA A 254 26.29 -13.90 31.11
N THR A 255 27.01 -14.73 31.88
CA THR A 255 27.47 -16.05 31.47
C THR A 255 27.18 -17.09 32.55
N GLN A 256 26.79 -18.29 32.13
CA GLN A 256 26.65 -19.44 33.03
C GLN A 256 28.02 -20.09 33.29
N THR A 257 28.48 -20.05 34.54
CA THR A 257 29.79 -20.59 34.96
C THR A 257 29.67 -21.95 35.68
N GLY A 258 28.45 -22.39 35.98
CA GLY A 258 28.13 -23.72 36.50
C GLY A 258 26.63 -24.04 36.38
N ALA A 259 26.21 -25.23 36.83
CA ALA A 259 24.83 -25.72 36.64
C ALA A 259 23.75 -24.71 37.09
N ASP A 260 23.98 -24.03 38.22
CA ASP A 260 23.05 -23.06 38.81
C ASP A 260 23.74 -21.72 39.12
N LEU A 261 24.83 -21.38 38.40
CA LEU A 261 25.61 -20.18 38.66
C LEU A 261 25.73 -19.31 37.41
N ILE A 262 25.22 -18.08 37.51
CA ILE A 262 25.26 -17.06 36.46
C ILE A 262 26.02 -15.85 37.01
N GLU A 263 27.04 -15.39 36.27
CA GLU A 263 27.91 -14.28 36.66
C GLU A 263 28.09 -13.29 35.49
N ALA A 264 28.40 -12.03 35.79
CA ALA A 264 28.91 -11.10 34.80
C ALA A 264 30.32 -11.55 34.40
N ALA A 265 30.47 -12.07 33.19
CA ALA A 265 31.79 -12.37 32.65
C ALA A 265 32.34 -11.13 31.95
N GLY A 266 33.65 -10.92 32.00
CA GLY A 266 34.36 -9.92 31.18
C GLY A 266 34.35 -10.21 29.67
N ASN A 267 33.40 -11.01 29.20
CA ASN A 267 33.25 -11.44 27.83
C ASN A 267 32.31 -10.50 27.09
N THR A 268 32.66 -10.24 25.84
CA THR A 268 31.81 -9.52 24.90
C THR A 268 30.69 -10.44 24.42
N GLY A 269 29.48 -9.90 24.28
CA GLY A 269 28.32 -10.67 23.82
C GLY A 269 28.50 -11.25 22.39
N PRO A 270 27.62 -12.17 21.98
CA PRO A 270 27.84 -12.99 20.79
C PRO A 270 27.51 -12.27 19.47
N TRP A 271 26.84 -11.13 19.53
CA TRP A 271 26.25 -10.48 18.37
C TRP A 271 27.25 -9.61 17.60
N GLN A 272 27.46 -9.92 16.33
CA GLN A 272 28.23 -9.09 15.40
C GLN A 272 27.27 -8.29 14.53
N ARG A 273 27.68 -7.11 14.08
CA ARG A 273 26.78 -6.23 13.31
C ARG A 273 26.86 -6.53 11.82
N ILE A 274 25.72 -6.45 11.13
CA ILE A 274 25.64 -6.35 9.66
C ILE A 274 25.53 -4.87 9.30
N TYR A 275 26.28 -4.43 8.29
CA TYR A 275 26.16 -3.07 7.78
C TYR A 275 24.78 -2.91 7.13
N TYR A 276 23.98 -1.97 7.64
CA TYR A 276 22.62 -1.73 7.17
C TYR A 276 22.24 -0.24 7.25
N PRO A 277 21.51 0.32 6.25
CA PRO A 277 21.13 1.74 6.24
C PRO A 277 20.34 2.16 7.48
N GLY A 278 20.57 3.39 7.96
CA GLY A 278 19.87 3.95 9.13
C GLY A 278 20.23 3.33 10.48
N SER A 279 21.14 2.35 10.54
CA SER A 279 21.58 1.73 11.80
C SER A 279 22.17 2.75 12.77
N THR A 280 21.79 2.63 14.04
CA THR A 280 22.39 3.41 15.13
C THR A 280 23.15 2.54 16.12
N THR A 281 24.13 3.14 16.80
CA THR A 281 24.82 2.53 17.95
C THR A 281 24.82 3.46 19.16
N GLY A 282 24.73 2.90 20.36
CA GLY A 282 24.79 3.68 21.60
C GLY A 282 26.10 4.46 21.77
N VAL A 283 26.04 5.67 22.33
CA VAL A 283 27.25 6.48 22.60
C VAL A 283 27.95 6.11 23.91
N GLY A 284 29.28 6.19 23.87
CA GLY A 284 30.16 5.75 24.94
C GLY A 284 30.24 6.57 26.23
N SER A 285 29.40 7.59 26.37
CA SER A 285 29.33 8.44 27.55
C SER A 285 27.87 8.53 28.00
N ALA A 286 27.61 8.32 29.30
CA ALA A 286 26.33 8.65 29.91
C ALA A 286 25.98 10.12 29.58
N ALA A 287 24.71 10.41 29.26
CA ALA A 287 24.25 11.79 29.17
C ALA A 287 24.62 12.52 30.48
N THR A 288 25.52 13.52 30.41
CA THR A 288 26.20 14.09 31.58
C THR A 288 25.39 15.18 32.30
N GLY A 289 24.06 15.10 32.33
CA GLY A 289 23.23 16.18 32.85
C GLY A 289 22.02 15.71 33.66
N ALA A 290 21.67 16.47 34.70
CA ALA A 290 20.30 16.49 35.20
C ALA A 290 19.43 17.17 34.13
N GLY A 291 18.59 16.40 33.41
CA GLY A 291 17.83 16.91 32.27
C GLY A 291 16.95 15.86 31.60
N THR A 292 16.12 16.33 30.67
CA THR A 292 15.06 15.62 29.92
C THR A 292 15.54 14.39 29.13
N ALA A 293 14.66 13.42 28.88
CA ALA A 293 14.97 12.22 28.10
C ALA A 293 15.55 12.57 26.72
N THR A 294 16.59 11.84 26.27
CA THR A 294 17.25 12.07 24.97
C THR A 294 17.58 10.75 24.27
N ARG A 295 17.43 10.72 22.94
CA ARG A 295 17.94 9.61 22.12
C ARG A 295 19.46 9.74 22.08
N VAL A 296 20.14 8.63 22.34
CA VAL A 296 21.59 8.54 22.61
C VAL A 296 22.28 7.62 21.62
N GLY A 297 21.56 7.16 20.59
CA GLY A 297 22.13 6.48 19.44
C GLY A 297 22.75 7.47 18.47
N VAL A 298 23.89 7.10 17.89
CA VAL A 298 24.51 7.79 16.76
C VAL A 298 24.48 6.90 15.53
N PRO A 299 24.27 7.46 14.33
CA PRO A 299 24.38 6.68 13.10
C PRO A 299 25.71 5.94 13.00
N THR A 300 25.68 4.71 12.49
CA THR A 300 26.88 3.88 12.30
C THR A 300 26.87 3.20 10.95
N ALA A 301 28.05 3.11 10.33
CA ALA A 301 28.31 2.32 9.13
C ALA A 301 29.16 1.07 9.42
N ALA A 302 29.29 0.71 10.70
CA ALA A 302 30.01 -0.50 11.10
C ALA A 302 29.20 -1.76 10.78
N GLY A 303 29.90 -2.86 10.51
CA GLY A 303 29.30 -4.19 10.33
C GLY A 303 29.83 -4.94 9.12
N TRP A 304 29.38 -6.19 9.00
CA TRP A 304 29.63 -7.06 7.85
C TRP A 304 28.86 -6.56 6.63
N ASP A 305 29.56 -6.36 5.52
CA ASP A 305 28.98 -5.89 4.26
C ASP A 305 28.38 -7.06 3.48
N LEU A 306 27.17 -7.46 3.87
CA LEU A 306 26.50 -8.67 3.40
C LEU A 306 26.11 -8.58 1.92
N SER A 307 26.44 -9.62 1.15
CA SER A 307 25.98 -9.85 -0.23
C SER A 307 26.15 -11.33 -0.59
N VAL A 308 25.68 -11.74 -1.77
CA VAL A 308 25.88 -13.11 -2.29
C VAL A 308 27.37 -13.48 -2.41
N ASP A 309 28.22 -12.53 -2.79
CA ASP A 309 29.67 -12.73 -2.93
C ASP A 309 30.44 -12.53 -1.62
N ASN A 310 29.83 -11.89 -0.62
CA ASN A 310 30.35 -11.75 0.73
C ASN A 310 29.32 -12.24 1.78
N PRO A 311 28.94 -13.53 1.73
CA PRO A 311 27.93 -14.08 2.62
C PRO A 311 28.43 -14.12 4.06
N LEU A 312 27.51 -14.25 5.02
CA LEU A 312 27.91 -14.48 6.41
C LEU A 312 28.67 -15.82 6.55
N PRO A 313 29.48 -16.01 7.61
CA PRO A 313 30.20 -17.26 7.84
C PRO A 313 29.28 -18.50 7.84
N VAL A 314 29.77 -19.64 7.32
CA VAL A 314 29.08 -20.96 7.23
C VAL A 314 28.76 -21.61 8.60
N GLY A 315 28.92 -20.85 9.70
CA GLY A 315 28.53 -21.27 11.05
C GLY A 315 27.61 -20.26 11.74
N THR A 316 27.06 -19.30 11.01
CA THR A 316 26.04 -18.40 11.53
C THR A 316 24.82 -19.23 11.91
N ASN A 317 24.39 -19.13 13.16
CA ASN A 317 23.26 -19.90 13.69
C ASN A 317 22.06 -19.03 14.07
N ALA A 318 22.25 -17.70 14.15
CA ALA A 318 21.18 -16.75 14.39
C ALA A 318 21.45 -15.40 13.72
N VAL A 319 20.39 -14.74 13.26
CA VAL A 319 20.39 -13.34 12.79
C VAL A 319 19.30 -12.59 13.56
N ARG A 320 19.63 -11.44 14.14
CA ARG A 320 18.74 -10.62 14.96
C ARG A 320 18.53 -9.24 14.35
N TYR A 321 17.26 -8.86 14.18
CA TYR A 321 16.82 -7.56 13.71
C TYR A 321 16.40 -6.73 14.92
N ALA A 322 17.10 -5.63 15.19
CA ALA A 322 16.70 -4.63 16.17
C ALA A 322 15.98 -3.49 15.44
N VAL A 323 14.65 -3.61 15.32
CA VAL A 323 13.84 -2.72 14.48
C VAL A 323 13.59 -1.35 15.10
N GLY A 324 13.91 -1.18 16.39
CA GLY A 324 13.76 0.07 17.13
C GLY A 324 12.41 0.21 17.80
N GLU A 325 11.97 1.46 17.98
CA GLU A 325 10.70 1.81 18.64
C GLU A 325 9.49 1.17 17.95
N LEU A 326 8.57 0.62 18.75
CA LEU A 326 7.35 -0.03 18.29
C LEU A 326 6.12 0.80 18.61
N VAL A 327 5.10 0.71 17.77
CA VAL A 327 3.80 1.35 17.96
C VAL A 327 2.71 0.30 17.77
N VAL A 328 1.80 0.21 18.74
CA VAL A 328 0.63 -0.67 18.68
C VAL A 328 -0.30 -0.20 17.57
N GLY A 329 -0.82 -1.15 16.78
CA GLY A 329 -1.63 -0.85 15.60
C GLY A 329 -0.81 -0.60 14.33
N GLU A 330 0.50 -0.83 14.36
CA GLU A 330 1.32 -0.96 13.16
C GLU A 330 1.85 -2.39 13.03
N GLU A 331 2.25 -2.76 11.82
CA GLU A 331 2.94 -4.03 11.57
C GLU A 331 4.40 -3.80 11.22
N TYR A 332 5.20 -4.81 11.54
CA TYR A 332 6.64 -4.77 11.37
C TYR A 332 7.10 -6.01 10.63
N PHE A 333 7.96 -5.79 9.64
CA PHE A 333 8.43 -6.83 8.76
C PHE A 333 9.95 -6.84 8.67
N ALA A 334 10.48 -8.04 8.50
CA ALA A 334 11.88 -8.24 8.14
C ALA A 334 11.97 -9.38 7.15
N GLU A 335 13.11 -9.50 6.47
CA GLU A 335 13.38 -10.61 5.59
C GLU A 335 14.80 -11.11 5.70
N ILE A 336 14.95 -12.41 5.49
CA ILE A 336 16.25 -13.08 5.39
C ILE A 336 16.31 -13.89 4.10
N SER A 337 17.44 -13.79 3.40
CA SER A 337 17.72 -14.56 2.19
C SER A 337 18.86 -15.54 2.48
N LEU A 338 18.59 -16.82 2.22
CA LEU A 338 19.44 -17.94 2.55
C LEU A 338 19.83 -18.68 1.26
N LYS A 339 21.13 -18.80 1.03
CA LYS A 339 21.69 -19.68 0.01
C LYS A 339 21.71 -21.12 0.50
N VAL A 340 21.18 -22.04 -0.28
CA VAL A 340 21.14 -23.48 0.04
C VAL A 340 22.53 -24.09 -0.14
N LEU A 341 23.05 -24.72 0.91
CA LEU A 341 24.31 -25.48 0.89
C LEU A 341 24.10 -27.00 0.82
N GLY A 342 22.93 -27.47 1.22
CA GLY A 342 22.56 -28.88 1.23
C GLY A 342 21.10 -29.10 1.63
N LEU A 343 20.58 -30.29 1.35
CA LEU A 343 19.23 -30.69 1.71
C LEU A 343 19.22 -31.95 2.58
N PRO A 344 18.29 -32.06 3.55
CA PRO A 344 17.30 -31.05 3.92
C PRO A 344 17.94 -29.79 4.56
N LEU A 345 17.22 -28.67 4.61
CA LEU A 345 17.78 -27.39 5.13
C LEU A 345 18.30 -27.52 6.56
N ASP A 346 17.55 -28.23 7.39
CA ASP A 346 17.88 -28.55 8.77
C ASP A 346 17.70 -30.05 9.06
N PRO A 347 18.76 -30.85 8.91
CA PRO A 347 18.72 -32.27 9.24
C PRO A 347 18.40 -32.55 10.71
N GLY A 348 18.56 -31.57 11.60
CA GLY A 348 18.27 -31.69 13.02
C GLY A 348 16.79 -31.90 13.31
N LEU A 349 15.90 -31.28 12.52
CA LEU A 349 14.44 -31.28 12.71
C LEU A 349 13.75 -32.62 12.35
N GLY A 350 14.51 -33.61 11.87
CA GLY A 350 13.98 -34.92 11.50
C GLY A 350 12.94 -34.87 10.38
N THR A 351 12.13 -35.91 10.26
CA THR A 351 11.13 -36.07 9.17
C THR A 351 9.91 -35.15 9.31
N SER A 352 9.80 -34.38 10.40
CA SER A 352 8.64 -33.54 10.71
C SER A 352 8.88 -32.05 10.48
N GLY A 353 10.05 -31.64 9.99
CA GLY A 353 10.37 -30.22 9.75
C GLY A 353 11.72 -29.98 9.09
N ALA A 354 12.26 -30.96 8.35
CA ALA A 354 13.63 -30.90 7.82
C ALA A 354 13.87 -29.69 6.89
N ASN A 355 12.83 -29.23 6.19
CA ASN A 355 12.87 -28.06 5.31
C ASN A 355 12.09 -26.87 5.91
N ALA A 356 12.19 -26.70 7.23
CA ALA A 356 11.58 -25.58 7.94
C ALA A 356 12.64 -24.58 8.42
N ASN A 357 12.22 -23.34 8.61
CA ASN A 357 13.02 -22.29 9.23
C ASN A 357 12.16 -21.60 10.30
N CYS A 358 12.75 -21.30 11.46
CA CYS A 358 12.01 -20.75 12.59
C CYS A 358 12.61 -19.43 13.05
N ALA A 359 11.75 -18.54 13.51
CA ALA A 359 12.14 -17.29 14.15
C ALA A 359 11.34 -17.08 15.43
N GLU A 360 11.77 -16.11 16.21
CA GLU A 360 11.02 -15.59 17.34
C GLU A 360 11.12 -14.09 17.43
N VAL A 361 10.08 -13.46 17.96
CA VAL A 361 10.09 -12.05 18.33
C VAL A 361 9.97 -11.88 19.84
N PHE A 362 10.53 -10.79 20.34
CA PHE A 362 10.34 -10.37 21.73
C PHE A 362 10.58 -8.87 21.89
N GLY A 363 10.06 -8.34 23.01
CA GLY A 363 10.17 -6.95 23.39
C GLY A 363 10.67 -6.74 24.80
N GLY A 364 11.06 -5.49 25.06
CA GLY A 364 11.43 -5.02 26.38
C GLY A 364 10.45 -3.99 26.95
N ASP A 365 10.41 -3.91 28.28
CA ASP A 365 9.69 -2.86 29.03
C ASP A 365 10.66 -1.84 29.64
N GLY A 366 10.13 -0.64 29.91
CA GLY A 366 10.50 0.15 31.09
C GLY A 366 9.25 0.62 31.85
N SER A 367 8.99 0.08 33.05
CA SER A 367 7.96 0.61 33.93
C SER A 367 8.19 0.25 35.42
N ALA A 368 7.92 1.24 36.27
CA ALA A 368 8.21 1.20 37.70
C ALA A 368 7.07 0.62 38.56
N THR A 369 7.43 -0.27 39.49
CA THR A 369 6.76 -0.33 40.80
C THR A 369 7.79 -0.45 41.94
N SER A 370 7.62 0.43 42.93
CA SER A 370 8.32 0.64 44.21
C SER A 370 8.72 -0.67 44.94
N GLU A 371 9.68 -0.75 45.87
CA GLU A 371 9.48 -0.08 47.16
C GLU A 371 10.64 0.70 47.77
N THR A 372 11.91 0.54 47.37
CA THR A 372 12.99 1.52 47.68
C THR A 372 14.33 1.19 47.00
N LYS A 373 14.72 2.06 46.04
CA LYS A 373 16.01 2.24 45.31
C LYS A 373 16.56 1.12 44.37
N GLY A 374 16.88 1.50 43.12
CA GLY A 374 17.57 0.70 42.08
C GLY A 374 16.69 0.41 40.86
N GLY A 375 17.19 0.73 39.66
CA GLY A 375 16.56 0.79 38.33
C GLY A 375 15.91 -0.51 37.81
N LYS A 376 14.70 -0.33 37.28
CA LYS A 376 13.66 -1.37 37.19
C LYS A 376 13.24 -1.72 35.76
N ASP A 377 13.95 -1.17 34.78
CA ASP A 377 13.55 -1.09 33.39
C ASP A 377 14.65 -1.76 32.57
N ASN A 378 14.41 -2.92 31.97
CA ASN A 378 15.36 -3.64 31.10
C ASN A 378 14.60 -4.64 30.22
N PRO A 379 15.10 -5.00 29.03
CA PRO A 379 14.35 -5.81 28.06
C PRO A 379 14.10 -7.23 28.55
N TRP A 380 14.99 -7.77 29.38
CA TRP A 380 14.95 -9.16 29.86
C TRP A 380 13.84 -9.43 30.86
N ARG A 381 13.34 -8.40 31.54
CA ARG A 381 12.31 -8.53 32.56
C ARG A 381 10.94 -8.94 32.02
N TYR A 382 10.65 -8.55 30.79
CA TYR A 382 9.39 -8.80 30.07
C TYR A 382 9.64 -9.55 28.77
N PHE A 383 10.76 -10.25 28.72
CA PHE A 383 11.06 -11.17 27.66
C PHE A 383 9.96 -12.23 27.63
N VAL A 384 9.14 -12.17 26.58
CA VAL A 384 8.20 -13.22 26.21
C VAL A 384 8.48 -13.52 24.75
N PRO A 385 9.06 -14.68 24.44
CA PRO A 385 9.31 -15.06 23.07
C PRO A 385 8.00 -15.51 22.43
N SER A 386 7.73 -14.98 21.24
CA SER A 386 6.66 -15.43 20.37
C SER A 386 7.30 -16.01 19.11
N PRO A 387 7.46 -17.36 19.03
CA PRO A 387 8.04 -18.02 17.88
C PRO A 387 7.02 -18.30 16.78
N ALA A 388 7.47 -18.23 15.52
CA ALA A 388 6.78 -18.84 14.39
C ALA A 388 7.79 -19.56 13.47
N CYS A 389 7.35 -20.67 12.90
CA CYS A 389 8.11 -21.43 11.91
C CYS A 389 7.41 -21.35 10.56
N VAL A 390 8.12 -21.73 9.51
CA VAL A 390 7.60 -21.88 8.15
C VAL A 390 8.21 -23.12 7.51
N ARG A 391 7.48 -23.76 6.60
CA ARG A 391 7.91 -24.93 5.83
C ARG A 391 8.09 -24.55 4.37
N LEU A 392 9.00 -25.22 3.66
CA LEU A 392 9.16 -25.05 2.22
C LEU A 392 8.23 -25.93 1.39
N ASP A 393 7.78 -27.06 1.93
CA ASP A 393 6.92 -28.05 1.27
C ASP A 393 5.42 -27.72 1.37
N LEU A 394 5.06 -26.69 2.13
CA LEU A 394 3.68 -26.28 2.35
C LEU A 394 3.62 -24.76 2.55
N LEU A 395 2.91 -24.07 1.64
CA LEU A 395 2.43 -22.72 1.90
C LEU A 395 1.14 -22.86 2.71
N PHE A 396 1.13 -22.34 3.94
CA PHE A 396 -0.08 -22.30 4.77
C PHE A 396 -0.09 -21.02 5.60
N GLU A 397 -0.95 -20.10 5.20
CA GLU A 397 -0.99 -18.73 5.73
C GLU A 397 -2.39 -18.34 6.15
N VAL A 398 -2.47 -17.49 7.18
CA VAL A 398 -3.72 -16.86 7.63
C VAL A 398 -3.45 -15.38 7.75
N ASP A 399 -4.20 -14.60 6.98
CA ASP A 399 -4.19 -13.14 6.97
C ASP A 399 -5.47 -12.58 7.55
N VAL A 400 -5.43 -11.32 8.00
CA VAL A 400 -6.60 -10.56 8.41
C VAL A 400 -6.57 -9.18 7.75
N ASP A 401 -7.72 -8.70 7.31
CA ASP A 401 -7.87 -7.38 6.67
C ASP A 401 -7.57 -6.21 7.62
N LYS A 402 -7.83 -6.39 8.93
CA LYS A 402 -7.67 -5.34 9.96
C LYS A 402 -6.83 -5.82 11.14
N ILE A 403 -5.84 -5.01 11.47
CA ILE A 403 -4.99 -5.17 12.67
C ILE A 403 -5.53 -4.41 13.89
N LEU A 404 -6.45 -3.46 13.68
CA LEU A 404 -7.15 -2.71 14.72
C LEU A 404 -8.65 -2.79 14.48
N ALA A 405 -9.41 -3.16 15.50
CA ALA A 405 -10.87 -3.22 15.41
C ALA A 405 -11.57 -2.87 16.73
N VAL A 406 -12.82 -2.43 16.64
CA VAL A 406 -13.73 -2.16 17.76
C VAL A 406 -14.99 -3.01 17.64
N VAL A 407 -15.80 -3.06 18.71
CA VAL A 407 -17.09 -3.78 18.69
C VAL A 407 -17.98 -3.23 17.58
N GLY A 408 -18.50 -4.13 16.75
CA GLY A 408 -19.30 -3.80 15.56
C GLY A 408 -18.51 -3.80 14.25
N ASP A 409 -17.18 -3.82 14.30
CA ASP A 409 -16.36 -4.04 13.10
C ASP A 409 -16.44 -5.50 12.65
N GLN A 410 -16.29 -5.70 11.34
CA GLN A 410 -16.12 -7.02 10.74
C GLN A 410 -14.64 -7.27 10.42
N LEU A 411 -14.18 -8.48 10.70
CA LEU A 411 -12.85 -9.00 10.33
C LEU A 411 -13.02 -10.07 9.25
N THR A 412 -12.19 -10.01 8.22
CA THR A 412 -12.11 -11.01 7.16
C THR A 412 -10.75 -11.69 7.23
N TYR A 413 -10.76 -12.97 7.59
CA TYR A 413 -9.58 -13.82 7.54
C TYR A 413 -9.47 -14.49 6.17
N THR A 414 -8.27 -14.47 5.59
CA THR A 414 -7.94 -15.19 4.35
C THR A 414 -6.97 -16.31 4.67
N ILE A 415 -7.35 -17.55 4.36
CA ILE A 415 -6.55 -18.75 4.58
C ILE A 415 -6.10 -19.28 3.22
N ARG A 416 -4.80 -19.27 2.97
CA ARG A 416 -4.21 -19.82 1.73
C ARG A 416 -3.44 -21.09 2.01
N VAL A 417 -3.63 -22.10 1.17
CA VAL A 417 -2.91 -23.37 1.25
C VAL A 417 -2.43 -23.78 -0.14
N LYS A 418 -1.12 -24.00 -0.30
CA LYS A 418 -0.52 -24.55 -1.52
C LYS A 418 0.43 -25.69 -1.20
N ASN A 419 0.32 -26.80 -1.92
CA ASN A 419 1.25 -27.91 -1.76
C ASN A 419 2.52 -27.68 -2.60
N LEU A 420 3.62 -27.37 -1.90
CA LEU A 420 4.92 -27.15 -2.54
C LEU A 420 5.82 -28.40 -2.45
N SER A 421 5.25 -29.54 -2.09
CA SER A 421 5.95 -30.81 -2.04
C SER A 421 5.83 -31.57 -3.36
N LEU A 422 6.80 -32.43 -3.64
CA LEU A 422 6.78 -33.34 -4.80
C LEU A 422 5.80 -34.53 -4.62
N SER A 423 4.95 -34.51 -3.61
CA SER A 423 4.05 -35.62 -3.27
C SER A 423 2.67 -35.09 -2.90
N ASN A 424 1.65 -35.92 -3.09
CA ASN A 424 0.29 -35.53 -2.73
C ASN A 424 0.14 -35.47 -1.21
N HIS A 425 -0.61 -34.48 -0.72
CA HIS A 425 -1.19 -34.53 0.61
C HIS A 425 -2.58 -35.16 0.54
N THR A 426 -2.82 -36.24 1.28
CA THR A 426 -4.09 -36.98 1.28
C THR A 426 -4.81 -36.88 2.62
N ASN A 427 -6.14 -36.91 2.57
CA ASN A 427 -7.01 -36.70 3.74
C ASN A 427 -6.67 -35.39 4.47
N VAL A 428 -6.54 -34.31 3.71
CA VAL A 428 -6.21 -32.99 4.24
C VAL A 428 -7.39 -32.47 5.05
N VAL A 429 -7.10 -31.98 6.25
CA VAL A 429 -8.03 -31.32 7.15
C VAL A 429 -7.46 -29.96 7.51
N ILE A 430 -8.20 -28.91 7.18
CA ILE A 430 -7.87 -27.53 7.54
C ILE A 430 -8.87 -27.11 8.61
N THR A 431 -8.36 -26.62 9.73
CA THR A 431 -9.17 -26.15 10.85
C THR A 431 -8.81 -24.71 11.16
N ASP A 432 -9.82 -23.84 11.15
CA ASP A 432 -9.71 -22.49 11.68
C ASP A 432 -10.40 -22.41 13.05
N THR A 433 -9.79 -21.71 14.00
CA THR A 433 -10.33 -21.51 15.36
C THR A 433 -10.29 -20.05 15.74
N TYR A 434 -11.45 -19.49 16.10
CA TYR A 434 -11.62 -18.12 16.57
C TYR A 434 -12.11 -18.07 18.03
N GLU A 435 -11.87 -16.95 18.71
CA GLU A 435 -12.21 -16.77 20.12
C GLU A 435 -13.66 -16.32 20.30
N THR A 436 -14.56 -17.25 20.65
CA THR A 436 -16.01 -17.01 20.78
C THR A 436 -16.42 -15.97 21.82
N GLY A 437 -15.49 -15.50 22.66
CA GLY A 437 -15.71 -14.43 23.63
C GLY A 437 -15.47 -13.02 23.08
N GLU A 438 -14.74 -12.92 21.97
CA GLU A 438 -14.32 -11.65 21.37
C GLU A 438 -14.96 -11.45 19.99
N VAL A 439 -15.18 -12.52 19.23
CA VAL A 439 -15.77 -12.46 17.89
C VAL A 439 -16.87 -13.53 17.69
N SER A 440 -17.77 -13.27 16.75
CA SER A 440 -18.82 -14.21 16.33
C SER A 440 -18.77 -14.48 14.83
N PHE A 441 -18.88 -15.75 14.45
CA PHE A 441 -18.90 -16.18 13.06
C PHE A 441 -20.05 -15.57 12.25
N VAL A 442 -19.76 -15.14 11.03
CA VAL A 442 -20.73 -14.61 10.05
C VAL A 442 -20.83 -15.56 8.86
N SER A 443 -19.73 -15.80 8.14
CA SER A 443 -19.72 -16.62 6.93
C SER A 443 -18.33 -17.20 6.63
N ALA A 444 -18.28 -18.21 5.76
CA ALA A 444 -17.03 -18.73 5.20
C ALA A 444 -17.24 -19.34 3.81
N THR A 445 -16.23 -19.28 2.95
CA THR A 445 -16.24 -19.91 1.60
C THR A 445 -15.81 -21.39 1.66
N GLY A 446 -16.10 -22.15 0.59
CA GLY A 446 -15.68 -23.57 0.48
C GLY A 446 -16.51 -24.57 1.29
N ALA A 447 -17.74 -24.21 1.69
CA ALA A 447 -18.72 -25.07 2.38
C ALA A 447 -18.15 -25.87 3.59
N PRO A 448 -17.54 -25.21 4.59
CA PRO A 448 -16.96 -25.90 5.75
C PRO A 448 -18.01 -26.47 6.71
N ALA A 449 -17.57 -27.39 7.56
CA ALA A 449 -18.26 -27.74 8.79
C ALA A 449 -17.97 -26.67 9.87
N VAL A 450 -19.02 -26.04 10.42
CA VAL A 450 -18.89 -24.96 11.42
C VAL A 450 -19.46 -25.40 12.77
N ASP A 451 -18.68 -25.28 13.84
CA ASP A 451 -19.10 -25.42 15.24
C ASP A 451 -18.89 -24.10 15.98
N THR A 452 -19.94 -23.28 16.03
CA THR A 452 -19.93 -21.98 16.71
C THR A 452 -19.84 -22.09 18.24
N GLY A 453 -20.05 -23.28 18.82
CA GLY A 453 -19.95 -23.50 20.26
C GLY A 453 -18.52 -23.63 20.74
N THR A 454 -17.64 -24.15 19.88
CA THR A 454 -16.20 -24.24 20.12
C THR A 454 -15.40 -23.19 19.36
N GLY A 455 -16.04 -22.46 18.42
CA GLY A 455 -15.38 -21.48 17.56
C GLY A 455 -14.56 -22.11 16.45
N THR A 456 -14.94 -23.30 15.98
CA THR A 456 -14.14 -24.11 15.05
C THR A 456 -14.80 -24.20 13.68
N ILE A 457 -14.03 -23.98 12.62
CA ILE A 457 -14.43 -24.11 11.22
C ILE A 457 -13.51 -25.14 10.57
N THR A 458 -14.04 -26.09 9.78
CA THR A 458 -13.25 -27.20 9.24
C THR A 458 -13.57 -27.49 7.77
N TRP A 459 -12.53 -27.56 6.95
CA TRP A 459 -12.56 -28.02 5.56
C TRP A 459 -11.83 -29.35 5.42
N THR A 460 -12.28 -30.17 4.48
CA THR A 460 -11.64 -31.44 4.14
C THR A 460 -11.37 -31.50 2.66
N ILE A 461 -10.11 -31.71 2.27
CA ILE A 461 -9.69 -31.88 0.88
C ILE A 461 -9.23 -33.34 0.73
N PRO A 462 -9.86 -34.16 -0.14
CA PRO A 462 -9.50 -35.57 -0.28
C PRO A 462 -8.03 -35.77 -0.66
N THR A 463 -7.56 -34.97 -1.61
CA THR A 463 -6.18 -34.98 -2.10
C THR A 463 -5.85 -33.57 -2.57
N LEU A 464 -4.71 -33.06 -2.12
CA LEU A 464 -4.08 -31.83 -2.58
C LEU A 464 -2.81 -32.27 -3.33
N ALA A 465 -2.85 -32.23 -4.66
CA ALA A 465 -1.74 -32.61 -5.54
C ALA A 465 -0.59 -31.59 -5.42
N PRO A 466 0.62 -31.89 -5.92
CA PRO A 466 1.67 -30.87 -6.08
C PRO A 466 1.12 -29.65 -6.81
N SER A 467 1.55 -28.45 -6.42
CA SER A 467 1.13 -27.14 -6.98
C SER A 467 -0.34 -26.75 -6.80
N ASP A 468 -1.24 -27.66 -6.43
CA ASP A 468 -2.62 -27.31 -6.08
C ASP A 468 -2.67 -26.24 -4.97
N GLU A 469 -3.48 -25.20 -5.19
CA GLU A 469 -3.75 -24.13 -4.24
C GLU A 469 -5.26 -24.02 -3.94
N TYR A 470 -5.59 -23.76 -2.68
CA TYR A 470 -6.93 -23.36 -2.26
C TYR A 470 -6.86 -22.09 -1.42
N THR A 471 -7.84 -21.21 -1.61
CA THR A 471 -8.05 -20.03 -0.77
C THR A 471 -9.44 -20.08 -0.14
N PHE A 472 -9.50 -19.87 1.17
CA PHE A 472 -10.73 -19.76 1.94
C PHE A 472 -10.81 -18.39 2.60
N THR A 473 -12.02 -17.86 2.76
CA THR A 473 -12.28 -16.64 3.51
C THR A 473 -13.22 -16.95 4.66
N VAL A 474 -12.95 -16.37 5.83
CA VAL A 474 -13.79 -16.45 7.03
C VAL A 474 -14.12 -15.04 7.49
N VAL A 475 -15.40 -14.76 7.67
CA VAL A 475 -15.89 -13.46 8.13
C VAL A 475 -16.42 -13.61 9.55
N VAL A 476 -15.96 -12.75 10.46
CA VAL A 476 -16.43 -12.67 11.85
C VAL A 476 -16.76 -11.22 12.23
N ASP A 477 -17.74 -11.04 13.10
CA ASP A 477 -18.05 -9.75 13.72
C ASP A 477 -17.37 -9.64 15.09
N VAL A 478 -16.80 -8.49 15.39
CA VAL A 478 -16.23 -8.19 16.71
C VAL A 478 -17.36 -7.90 17.71
N THR A 479 -17.47 -8.74 18.73
CA THR A 479 -18.54 -8.70 19.73
C THR A 479 -18.07 -8.35 21.14
N GLY A 480 -16.77 -8.50 21.40
CA GLY A 480 -16.12 -8.24 22.68
C GLY A 480 -14.81 -7.48 22.51
N THR A 481 -14.27 -7.01 23.64
CA THR A 481 -12.88 -6.51 23.74
C THR A 481 -12.22 -6.99 25.04
N GLY A 482 -12.71 -8.09 25.62
CA GLY A 482 -12.42 -8.55 26.98
C GLY A 482 -10.93 -8.74 27.23
N ASP A 483 -10.24 -9.33 26.26
CA ASP A 483 -8.80 -9.60 26.30
C ASP A 483 -7.97 -8.54 25.57
N GLY A 484 -8.60 -7.61 24.84
CA GLY A 484 -7.97 -6.48 24.15
C GLY A 484 -7.21 -6.84 22.87
N SER A 485 -7.29 -8.08 22.41
CA SER A 485 -7.01 -8.56 21.04
C SER A 485 -7.87 -9.80 20.80
N THR A 486 -7.98 -10.24 19.55
CA THR A 486 -8.42 -11.59 19.22
C THR A 486 -7.37 -12.33 18.42
N LEU A 487 -7.22 -13.62 18.69
CA LEU A 487 -6.35 -14.54 17.96
C LEU A 487 -7.18 -15.51 17.12
N ASN A 488 -6.89 -15.57 15.83
CA ASN A 488 -7.38 -16.60 14.93
C ASN A 488 -6.26 -17.60 14.66
N ARG A 489 -6.57 -18.91 14.64
CA ARG A 489 -5.59 -19.98 14.47
C ARG A 489 -6.01 -20.96 13.38
N GLY A 490 -5.27 -20.92 12.27
CA GLY A 490 -5.32 -21.95 11.24
C GLY A 490 -4.44 -23.15 11.60
N THR A 491 -4.93 -24.35 11.33
CA THR A 491 -4.20 -25.63 11.45
C THR A 491 -4.42 -26.48 10.21
N PHE A 492 -3.34 -27.01 9.65
CA PHE A 492 -3.33 -27.96 8.54
C PHE A 492 -2.88 -29.34 9.05
N VAL A 493 -3.60 -30.41 8.69
CA VAL A 493 -3.21 -31.81 8.97
C VAL A 493 -3.45 -32.65 7.73
N SER A 494 -2.53 -33.58 7.42
CA SER A 494 -2.70 -34.56 6.35
C SER A 494 -2.13 -35.92 6.76
N THR A 495 -2.27 -36.92 5.90
CA THR A 495 -1.69 -38.26 6.12
C THR A 495 -0.16 -38.22 6.10
N GLU A 496 0.41 -37.35 5.27
CA GLU A 496 1.85 -37.15 5.07
C GLU A 496 2.42 -36.16 6.10
N LEU A 497 1.57 -35.30 6.68
CA LEU A 497 1.91 -34.46 7.82
C LEU A 497 0.97 -34.70 9.04
N PRO A 498 1.06 -35.87 9.73
CA PRO A 498 0.15 -36.19 10.84
C PRO A 498 0.32 -35.31 12.07
N ALA A 499 1.50 -34.70 12.26
CA ALA A 499 1.76 -33.76 13.34
C ALA A 499 1.05 -32.41 13.12
N GLY A 500 0.65 -32.15 11.87
CA GLY A 500 0.08 -30.89 11.42
C GLY A 500 1.05 -29.72 11.41
N PHE A 501 0.55 -28.58 10.97
CA PHE A 501 1.21 -27.29 10.99
C PHE A 501 0.18 -26.21 11.33
N SER A 502 0.58 -25.19 12.08
CA SER A 502 -0.36 -24.14 12.51
C SER A 502 0.26 -22.76 12.40
N THR A 503 -0.57 -21.79 12.06
CA THR A 503 -0.23 -20.37 11.96
C THR A 503 -1.33 -19.55 12.64
N ILE A 504 -1.08 -18.27 12.89
CA ILE A 504 -2.00 -17.40 13.62
C ILE A 504 -2.15 -16.05 12.92
N ALA A 505 -3.32 -15.43 13.09
CA ALA A 505 -3.53 -14.02 12.83
C ALA A 505 -4.01 -13.34 14.11
N LEU A 506 -3.60 -12.09 14.33
CA LEU A 506 -3.95 -11.34 15.54
C LEU A 506 -4.47 -9.96 15.15
N THR A 507 -5.57 -9.57 15.77
CA THR A 507 -6.15 -8.22 15.66
C THR A 507 -6.22 -7.61 17.06
N ASP A 508 -5.69 -6.40 17.23
CA ASP A 508 -5.84 -5.65 18.47
C ASP A 508 -7.25 -5.06 18.58
N LEU A 509 -7.86 -5.24 19.76
CA LEU A 509 -9.23 -4.81 20.01
C LEU A 509 -9.26 -3.54 20.88
N GLY A 510 -10.05 -2.57 20.43
CA GLY A 510 -10.32 -1.30 21.11
C GLY A 510 -9.84 -0.08 20.33
N GLN A 511 -10.35 1.08 20.75
CA GLN A 511 -10.03 2.37 20.14
C GLN A 511 -8.56 2.74 20.39
N ARG A 512 -7.83 3.07 19.32
CA ARG A 512 -6.44 3.50 19.32
C ARG A 512 -6.24 4.61 18.32
N ALA A 513 -5.57 5.68 18.73
CA ALA A 513 -5.09 6.71 17.82
C ALA A 513 -3.70 6.33 17.29
N LEU A 514 -3.53 6.41 15.97
CA LEU A 514 -2.26 6.15 15.28
C LEU A 514 -1.88 7.38 14.49
N LEU A 515 -0.84 8.11 14.92
CA LEU A 515 -0.44 9.35 14.28
C LEU A 515 0.55 9.10 13.15
N HIS A 516 0.31 9.71 12.00
CA HIS A 516 1.24 9.80 10.88
C HIS A 516 1.64 11.26 10.68
N LEU A 517 2.95 11.52 10.62
CA LEU A 517 3.51 12.87 10.56
C LEU A 517 4.27 13.08 9.26
N ASP A 518 3.94 14.15 8.55
CA ASP A 518 4.66 14.65 7.38
C ASP A 518 5.09 16.11 7.59
N LEU A 519 6.11 16.55 6.85
CA LEU A 519 6.53 17.94 6.76
C LEU A 519 7.13 18.21 5.38
N THR A 520 6.62 19.20 4.67
CA THR A 520 7.07 19.58 3.31
C THR A 520 7.48 21.06 3.24
N PRO A 521 8.67 21.39 2.68
CA PRO A 521 9.06 22.77 2.43
C PRO A 521 8.57 23.25 1.06
N SER A 522 8.20 24.52 0.98
CA SER A 522 7.92 25.22 -0.27
C SER A 522 8.59 26.61 -0.26
N PRO A 523 9.50 26.90 -1.21
CA PRO A 523 10.04 25.99 -2.23
C PRO A 523 10.94 24.90 -1.60
N SER A 524 11.16 23.80 -2.32
CA SER A 524 12.05 22.68 -1.91
C SER A 524 13.54 23.00 -1.99
N ALA A 525 13.91 24.15 -2.57
CA ALA A 525 15.27 24.67 -2.64
C ALA A 525 15.33 26.17 -2.36
N ALA A 526 16.35 26.61 -1.62
CA ALA A 526 16.52 28.00 -1.22
C ALA A 526 18.00 28.43 -1.13
N MET A 527 18.26 29.73 -1.26
CA MET A 527 19.60 30.29 -1.00
C MET A 527 19.78 30.61 0.49
N PRO A 528 21.02 30.60 1.03
CA PRO A 528 21.30 31.12 2.36
C PRO A 528 20.78 32.56 2.51
N GLY A 529 20.07 32.85 3.61
CA GLY A 529 19.40 34.15 3.83
C GLY A 529 17.94 34.22 3.36
N ALA A 530 17.41 33.18 2.71
CA ALA A 530 16.01 33.14 2.26
C ALA A 530 15.03 32.76 3.40
N THR A 531 13.73 32.86 3.09
CA THR A 531 12.63 32.36 3.92
C THR A 531 11.87 31.30 3.14
N VAL A 532 11.46 30.24 3.83
CA VAL A 532 10.81 29.05 3.26
C VAL A 532 9.59 28.72 4.08
N SER A 533 8.47 28.40 3.44
CA SER A 533 7.25 27.94 4.11
C SER A 533 7.31 26.43 4.32
N PHE A 534 6.93 25.96 5.50
CA PHE A 534 6.79 24.55 5.82
C PHE A 534 5.33 24.23 6.09
N THR A 535 4.85 23.13 5.52
CA THR A 535 3.51 22.56 5.76
C THR A 535 3.67 21.18 6.35
N GLY A 536 3.25 21.00 7.60
CA GLY A 536 3.23 19.71 8.29
C GLY A 536 1.83 19.15 8.37
N THR A 537 1.69 17.85 8.13
CA THR A 537 0.42 17.12 8.24
C THR A 537 0.49 16.14 9.40
N ILE A 538 -0.52 16.16 10.25
CA ILE A 538 -0.68 15.26 11.40
C ILE A 538 -1.97 14.49 11.17
N ARG A 539 -1.88 13.29 10.59
CA ARG A 539 -3.02 12.42 10.29
C ARG A 539 -3.21 11.39 11.39
N ASN A 540 -4.45 11.05 11.72
CA ASN A 540 -4.76 9.95 12.64
C ASN A 540 -5.35 8.76 11.85
N ASP A 541 -4.51 7.77 11.57
CA ASP A 541 -4.84 6.53 10.87
C ASP A 541 -5.47 5.47 11.79
N GLY A 542 -5.64 5.81 13.07
CA GLY A 542 -6.22 4.92 14.07
C GLY A 542 -7.75 4.92 14.03
N ASN A 543 -8.33 3.94 14.71
CA ASN A 543 -9.78 3.81 14.93
C ASN A 543 -10.27 4.51 16.22
N GLY A 544 -9.41 5.29 16.86
CA GLY A 544 -9.69 6.05 18.07
C GLY A 544 -9.30 7.51 17.96
N ASP A 545 -10.03 8.38 18.65
CA ASP A 545 -9.79 9.81 18.64
C ASP A 545 -8.57 10.22 19.48
N THR A 546 -7.97 11.35 19.11
CA THR A 546 -7.05 12.07 19.99
C THR A 546 -7.72 13.23 20.72
N ALA A 547 -7.13 13.63 21.83
CA ALA A 547 -7.52 14.79 22.62
C ALA A 547 -6.32 15.65 22.98
N ILE A 548 -6.61 16.92 23.28
CA ILE A 548 -5.66 17.89 23.82
C ILE A 548 -5.87 18.03 25.33
N ASP A 549 -4.77 18.04 26.08
CA ASP A 549 -4.77 18.41 27.49
C ASP A 549 -3.63 19.41 27.81
N GLY A 550 -3.42 19.67 29.10
CA GLY A 550 -2.41 20.64 29.55
C GLY A 550 -0.95 20.24 29.27
N GLN A 551 -0.70 19.04 28.73
CA GLN A 551 0.62 18.54 28.34
C GLN A 551 0.76 18.37 26.82
N SER A 552 -0.30 18.62 26.05
CA SER A 552 -0.26 18.49 24.59
C SER A 552 0.56 19.59 23.93
N ALA A 553 1.23 19.21 22.84
CA ALA A 553 2.15 20.07 22.11
C ALA A 553 2.41 19.58 20.69
N TYR A 554 2.66 20.50 19.77
CA TYR A 554 3.36 20.20 18.52
C TYR A 554 4.76 20.77 18.60
N VAL A 555 5.75 20.00 18.18
CA VAL A 555 7.16 20.33 18.33
C VAL A 555 7.85 20.22 16.99
N VAL A 556 8.42 21.32 16.55
CA VAL A 556 9.24 21.39 15.34
C VAL A 556 10.69 21.56 15.74
N THR A 557 11.56 20.69 15.25
CA THR A 557 13.01 20.87 15.38
C THR A 557 13.60 21.16 14.00
N LEU A 558 14.12 22.37 13.83
CA LEU A 558 14.73 22.81 12.58
C LEU A 558 16.24 22.52 12.57
N PRO A 559 16.89 22.49 11.40
CA PRO A 559 18.34 22.36 11.32
C PRO A 559 19.06 23.56 11.98
N PRO A 560 20.31 23.38 12.45
CA PRO A 560 21.13 24.51 12.90
C PRO A 560 21.21 25.62 11.84
N GLY A 561 20.98 26.87 12.26
CA GLY A 561 20.96 28.03 11.35
C GLY A 561 19.58 28.34 10.75
N PHE A 562 18.54 27.58 11.07
CA PHE A 562 17.16 27.88 10.70
C PHE A 562 16.39 28.43 11.92
N SER A 563 15.45 29.34 11.67
CA SER A 563 14.57 29.85 12.71
C SER A 563 13.18 30.18 12.21
N ILE A 564 12.14 29.81 12.98
CA ILE A 564 10.75 30.17 12.65
C ILE A 564 10.58 31.69 12.62
N VAL A 565 9.92 32.19 11.57
CA VAL A 565 9.55 33.60 11.40
C VAL A 565 8.34 33.91 12.29
N PRO A 566 8.46 34.85 13.25
CA PRO A 566 7.36 35.21 14.14
C PRO A 566 6.09 35.67 13.39
N GLY A 567 4.93 35.25 13.87
CA GLY A 567 3.59 35.60 13.36
C GLY A 567 3.13 34.83 12.12
N THR A 568 3.89 33.83 11.66
CA THR A 568 3.58 33.07 10.43
C THR A 568 2.89 31.74 10.68
N SER A 569 2.92 31.26 11.94
CA SER A 569 2.41 29.93 12.27
C SER A 569 0.87 29.84 12.24
N ARG A 570 0.34 28.77 11.65
CA ARG A 570 -1.09 28.48 11.59
C ARG A 570 -1.35 26.99 11.83
N ILE A 571 -2.49 26.68 12.44
CA ILE A 571 -3.03 25.31 12.56
C ILE A 571 -4.40 25.33 11.89
N ASP A 572 -4.61 24.47 10.89
CA ASP A 572 -5.80 24.43 10.03
C ASP A 572 -6.18 25.83 9.49
N GLY A 573 -5.17 26.55 8.98
CA GLY A 573 -5.30 27.91 8.46
C GLY A 573 -5.47 29.01 9.53
N SER A 574 -5.83 28.64 10.75
CA SER A 574 -6.05 29.58 11.87
C SER A 574 -4.72 30.04 12.48
N PRO A 575 -4.50 31.37 12.66
CA PRO A 575 -3.27 31.87 13.28
C PRO A 575 -3.11 31.35 14.71
N VAL A 576 -1.91 30.88 15.04
CA VAL A 576 -1.56 30.45 16.41
C VAL A 576 -0.43 31.30 16.98
N PRO A 577 -0.32 31.43 18.32
CA PRO A 577 0.82 32.10 18.94
C PRO A 577 2.15 31.45 18.53
N ASP A 578 3.19 32.28 18.44
CA ASP A 578 4.53 31.80 18.11
C ASP A 578 5.01 30.74 19.09
N PRO A 579 5.71 29.70 18.59
CA PRO A 579 6.18 28.61 19.42
C PRO A 579 7.25 29.08 20.40
N THR A 580 7.30 28.44 21.56
CA THR A 580 8.30 28.73 22.60
C THR A 580 9.48 27.76 22.52
N GLY A 581 10.69 28.23 22.86
CA GLY A 581 11.90 27.38 22.95
C GLY A 581 13.16 28.08 22.44
N PRO A 582 14.36 27.68 22.91
CA PRO A 582 15.61 28.10 22.27
C PRO A 582 15.77 27.37 20.93
N GLY A 583 15.96 28.13 19.83
CA GLY A 583 16.28 27.54 18.52
C GLY A 583 17.47 26.57 18.67
N PRO A 584 17.39 25.34 18.12
CA PRO A 584 16.57 24.91 16.98
C PRO A 584 15.20 24.29 17.26
N ARG A 585 14.74 24.22 18.52
CA ARG A 585 13.52 23.49 18.89
C ARG A 585 12.39 24.42 19.31
N TYR A 586 11.24 24.26 18.66
CA TYR A 586 10.08 25.13 18.74
C TYR A 586 8.85 24.33 19.19
N THR A 587 8.22 24.76 20.29
CA THR A 587 7.08 24.05 20.90
C THR A 587 5.82 24.92 20.87
N TYR A 588 4.79 24.43 20.18
CA TYR A 588 3.43 24.96 20.19
C TYR A 588 2.63 24.30 21.33
N THR A 589 2.02 25.10 22.20
CA THR A 589 1.20 24.61 23.34
C THR A 589 -0.18 25.25 23.41
N SER A 590 -0.53 26.09 22.43
CA SER A 590 -1.77 26.86 22.38
C SER A 590 -2.31 26.92 20.96
N GLY A 591 -3.63 26.89 20.81
CA GLY A 591 -4.27 26.84 19.49
C GLY A 591 -4.13 25.48 18.79
N LEU A 592 -3.78 24.43 19.54
CA LEU A 592 -3.69 23.07 19.02
C LEU A 592 -5.08 22.55 18.64
N VAL A 593 -5.12 21.66 17.66
CA VAL A 593 -6.29 20.87 17.25
C VAL A 593 -5.96 19.39 17.44
N ALA A 594 -6.92 18.56 17.83
CA ALA A 594 -6.69 17.12 17.99
C ALA A 594 -7.36 16.40 16.80
N PRO A 595 -6.64 15.66 15.95
CA PRO A 595 -7.27 14.88 14.90
C PRO A 595 -8.11 13.74 15.49
N ALA A 596 -9.39 13.69 15.10
CA ALA A 596 -10.26 12.53 15.30
C ALA A 596 -9.78 11.33 14.44
N ALA A 597 -10.32 10.14 14.66
CA ALA A 597 -10.05 8.98 13.80
C ALA A 597 -10.32 9.31 12.32
N GLY A 598 -9.39 9.00 11.43
CA GLY A 598 -9.46 9.29 9.99
C GLY A 598 -9.24 10.76 9.59
N ALA A 599 -9.09 11.69 10.56
CA ALA A 599 -8.89 13.11 10.29
C ALA A 599 -7.40 13.51 10.23
N SER A 600 -7.12 14.67 9.63
CA SER A 600 -5.79 15.28 9.61
C SER A 600 -5.81 16.73 10.05
N VAL A 601 -4.73 17.15 10.72
CA VAL A 601 -4.47 18.55 11.11
C VAL A 601 -3.26 19.07 10.34
N THR A 602 -3.33 20.31 9.87
CA THR A 602 -2.24 20.96 9.13
C THR A 602 -1.57 22.04 9.96
N LEU A 603 -0.24 21.95 10.16
CA LEU A 603 0.60 22.98 10.77
C LEU A 603 1.43 23.69 9.71
N THR A 604 1.21 24.98 9.46
CA THR A 604 2.04 25.77 8.54
C THR A 604 2.87 26.81 9.28
N PHE A 605 4.13 27.03 8.91
CA PHE A 605 4.97 28.12 9.43
C PHE A 605 6.08 28.48 8.43
N ASP A 606 6.56 29.72 8.48
CA ASP A 606 7.73 30.12 7.71
C ASP A 606 9.00 29.99 8.55
N ALA A 607 10.12 29.58 7.93
CA ALA A 607 11.43 29.52 8.53
C ALA A 607 12.45 30.35 7.73
N ALA A 608 13.21 31.19 8.43
CA ALA A 608 14.34 31.93 7.90
C ALA A 608 15.63 31.10 7.98
N ILE A 609 16.44 31.15 6.91
CA ILE A 609 17.73 30.48 6.79
C ILE A 609 18.85 31.48 7.04
N ASP A 610 19.74 31.22 7.99
CA ASP A 610 20.88 32.09 8.28
C ASP A 610 21.83 32.17 7.05
N PRO A 611 22.36 33.35 6.69
CA PRO A 611 23.28 33.50 5.56
C PRO A 611 24.59 32.69 5.66
N THR A 612 24.92 32.15 6.84
CA THR A 612 26.11 31.32 7.09
C THR A 612 25.88 29.82 6.91
N VAL A 613 24.63 29.38 6.68
CA VAL A 613 24.31 27.98 6.38
C VAL A 613 25.03 27.58 5.08
N SER A 614 25.76 26.47 5.14
CA SER A 614 26.51 25.95 4.00
C SER A 614 25.61 25.31 2.93
N THR A 615 26.12 25.13 1.73
CA THR A 615 25.43 24.36 0.70
C THR A 615 25.24 22.91 1.16
N GLY A 616 24.02 22.39 1.06
CA GLY A 616 23.68 21.04 1.51
C GLY A 616 22.19 20.77 1.54
N ILE A 617 21.82 19.51 1.81
CA ILE A 617 20.43 19.11 2.08
C ILE A 617 20.24 19.17 3.59
N TYR A 618 19.10 19.67 4.05
CA TYR A 618 18.79 19.81 5.46
C TYR A 618 17.40 19.24 5.74
N THR A 619 17.27 18.41 6.77
CA THR A 619 15.99 17.83 7.19
C THR A 619 15.59 18.32 8.57
N SER A 620 14.29 18.36 8.83
CA SER A 620 13.68 18.78 10.09
C SER A 620 13.02 17.60 10.81
N CYS A 621 12.54 17.85 12.01
CA CYS A 621 11.73 16.89 12.77
C CYS A 621 10.37 17.51 13.11
N LEU A 622 9.31 16.72 12.98
CA LEU A 622 8.00 17.02 13.54
C LEU A 622 7.70 16.01 14.65
N GLU A 623 7.25 16.51 15.79
CA GLU A 623 6.90 15.71 16.96
C GLU A 623 5.56 16.18 17.52
N THR A 624 4.69 15.24 17.88
CA THR A 624 3.36 15.50 18.44
C THR A 624 3.22 14.91 19.82
N TRP A 625 2.49 15.63 20.67
CA TRP A 625 2.12 15.26 22.03
C TRP A 625 0.61 15.40 22.14
N LEU A 626 -0.10 14.31 21.97
CA LEU A 626 -1.55 14.25 22.02
C LEU A 626 -1.97 13.18 23.02
N ARG A 627 -3.26 13.09 23.34
CA ARG A 627 -3.79 12.08 24.23
C ARG A 627 -4.69 11.13 23.46
N ASP A 628 -4.45 9.84 23.56
CA ASP A 628 -5.39 8.83 23.10
C ASP A 628 -6.65 8.86 23.98
N VAL A 629 -7.83 9.03 23.38
CA VAL A 629 -9.09 9.06 24.11
C VAL A 629 -9.53 7.66 24.55
N GLY A 630 -9.35 6.67 23.68
CA GLY A 630 -9.76 5.29 23.93
C GLY A 630 -8.90 4.62 24.99
N PHE A 631 -7.58 4.68 24.81
CA PHE A 631 -6.60 4.11 25.74
C PHE A 631 -6.32 5.00 26.96
N GLY A 632 -6.59 6.30 26.84
CA GLY A 632 -6.48 7.26 27.94
C GLY A 632 -5.05 7.66 28.32
N LYS A 633 -4.08 7.49 27.41
CA LYS A 633 -2.64 7.80 27.61
C LYS A 633 -2.12 8.79 26.58
N ASP A 634 -1.02 9.44 26.92
CA ASP A 634 -0.35 10.39 26.02
C ASP A 634 0.36 9.61 24.89
N ILE A 635 0.16 10.07 23.66
CA ILE A 635 0.86 9.64 22.45
C ILE A 635 1.93 10.67 22.16
N ASN A 636 3.18 10.21 22.14
CA ASN A 636 4.27 10.94 21.52
C ASN A 636 4.58 10.29 20.18
N ASP A 637 4.48 11.05 19.09
CA ASP A 637 5.08 10.61 17.83
C ASP A 637 6.13 11.60 17.36
N ALA A 638 7.24 11.09 16.82
CA ALA A 638 8.32 11.90 16.30
C ALA A 638 8.83 11.29 15.00
N ARG A 639 8.85 12.10 13.95
CA ARG A 639 9.48 11.77 12.67
C ARG A 639 10.59 12.78 12.44
N CYS A 640 11.81 12.26 12.46
CA CYS A 640 13.02 12.96 12.08
C CYS A 640 13.34 12.60 10.64
N THR A 641 14.02 13.49 9.91
CA THR A 641 14.30 13.38 8.45
C THR A 641 13.17 13.84 7.52
N LEU A 642 12.17 14.54 8.06
CA LEU A 642 11.12 15.15 7.25
C LEU A 642 11.59 16.49 6.65
N GLY A 643 10.83 16.98 5.67
CA GLY A 643 10.99 18.32 5.13
C GLY A 643 12.39 18.62 4.58
N ALA A 644 12.92 17.69 3.79
CA ALA A 644 14.22 17.83 3.16
C ALA A 644 14.25 19.08 2.25
N ILE A 645 15.10 20.05 2.59
CA ILE A 645 15.30 21.27 1.82
C ILE A 645 16.75 21.37 1.33
N ALA A 646 16.90 21.69 0.05
CA ALA A 646 18.18 22.00 -0.57
C ALA A 646 18.57 23.45 -0.29
N VAL A 647 19.74 23.69 0.29
CA VAL A 647 20.28 25.04 0.52
C VAL A 647 21.51 25.27 -0.33
N GLY A 648 21.54 26.41 -1.02
CA GLY A 648 22.71 26.92 -1.76
C GLY A 648 22.94 26.30 -3.15
N ALA A 649 22.28 25.19 -3.49
CA ALA A 649 22.26 24.57 -4.81
C ALA A 649 20.95 23.79 -4.99
N GLN A 650 20.55 23.55 -6.24
CA GLN A 650 19.42 22.66 -6.56
C GLN A 650 19.82 21.20 -6.29
N ARG A 651 18.84 20.32 -6.10
CA ARG A 651 19.05 18.88 -6.15
C ARG A 651 18.88 18.43 -7.60
N SER A 652 19.65 17.41 -7.98
CA SER A 652 19.43 16.72 -9.23
C SER A 652 18.11 15.94 -9.22
N ASP A 653 17.57 15.70 -10.40
CA ASP A 653 16.43 14.82 -10.62
C ASP A 653 16.83 13.35 -10.36
N PRO A 654 15.94 12.52 -9.76
CA PRO A 654 16.20 11.10 -9.62
C PRO A 654 16.45 10.43 -10.99
N PRO A 655 17.46 9.56 -11.12
CA PRO A 655 17.62 8.75 -12.32
C PRO A 655 16.53 7.66 -12.39
N VAL A 656 16.38 7.01 -13.55
CA VAL A 656 15.51 5.83 -13.70
C VAL A 656 16.37 4.59 -13.77
N VAL A 657 16.03 3.56 -12.99
CA VAL A 657 16.62 2.22 -13.11
C VAL A 657 15.80 1.45 -14.13
N GLN A 658 16.46 0.82 -15.10
CA GLN A 658 15.77 0.08 -16.15
C GLN A 658 15.39 -1.32 -15.65
N ALA A 659 14.13 -1.71 -15.89
CA ALA A 659 13.58 -3.04 -15.67
C ALA A 659 13.41 -3.80 -17.02
N PRO A 660 13.25 -5.13 -17.00
CA PRO A 660 13.33 -6.02 -15.83
C PRO A 660 14.77 -6.22 -15.34
N LEU A 661 14.92 -6.54 -14.05
CA LEU A 661 16.16 -7.04 -13.46
C LEU A 661 15.90 -8.46 -12.97
N VAL A 662 16.73 -9.43 -13.34
CA VAL A 662 16.49 -10.83 -13.02
C VAL A 662 17.60 -11.42 -12.15
N THR A 663 17.28 -12.53 -11.50
CA THR A 663 18.24 -13.26 -10.67
C THR A 663 19.50 -13.65 -11.48
N GLY A 664 20.67 -13.33 -10.93
CA GLY A 664 21.97 -13.55 -11.55
C GLY A 664 22.57 -12.31 -12.23
N ASP A 665 21.79 -11.25 -12.43
CA ASP A 665 22.31 -10.01 -12.99
C ASP A 665 23.46 -9.43 -12.17
N THR A 666 24.46 -8.88 -12.86
CA THR A 666 25.64 -8.23 -12.27
C THR A 666 25.87 -6.83 -12.83
N CYS A 667 24.95 -6.38 -13.69
CA CYS A 667 24.92 -5.06 -14.28
C CYS A 667 23.54 -4.46 -14.09
N VAL A 668 23.49 -3.18 -13.77
CA VAL A 668 22.26 -2.38 -13.71
C VAL A 668 22.46 -1.18 -14.62
N SER A 669 21.51 -0.96 -15.52
CA SER A 669 21.49 0.20 -16.42
C SER A 669 20.27 1.07 -16.15
N GLY A 670 20.31 2.27 -16.72
CA GLY A 670 19.22 3.21 -16.58
C GLY A 670 19.45 4.50 -17.35
N THR A 671 18.54 5.44 -17.17
CA THR A 671 18.57 6.76 -17.79
C THR A 671 18.62 7.86 -16.74
N THR A 672 19.00 9.05 -17.17
CA THR A 672 18.91 10.28 -16.37
C THR A 672 18.69 11.47 -17.29
N THR A 673 17.88 12.42 -16.85
CA THR A 673 17.67 13.72 -17.51
C THR A 673 18.82 14.69 -17.26
N GLU A 674 19.70 14.37 -16.31
CA GLU A 674 20.82 15.19 -15.91
C GLU A 674 21.95 15.24 -16.95
N ALA A 675 22.77 16.28 -16.87
CA ALA A 675 23.86 16.52 -17.82
C ALA A 675 24.94 15.42 -17.81
N ASP A 676 25.66 15.30 -18.93
CA ASP A 676 26.84 14.43 -19.03
C ASP A 676 27.85 14.72 -17.90
N GLY A 677 28.41 13.67 -17.32
CA GLY A 677 29.30 13.78 -16.16
C GLY A 677 28.58 13.64 -14.81
N THR A 678 27.26 13.43 -14.80
CA THR A 678 26.48 13.12 -13.60
C THR A 678 26.94 11.83 -12.96
N LEU A 679 27.22 11.87 -11.66
CA LEU A 679 27.56 10.69 -10.87
C LEU A 679 26.28 9.95 -10.52
N ILE A 680 26.19 8.68 -10.91
CA ILE A 680 25.12 7.77 -10.51
C ILE A 680 25.64 6.83 -9.43
N GLU A 681 24.93 6.70 -8.32
CA GLU A 681 25.17 5.67 -7.31
C GLU A 681 24.00 4.68 -7.33
N VAL A 682 24.28 3.41 -7.63
CA VAL A 682 23.29 2.32 -7.60
C VAL A 682 23.29 1.69 -6.22
N LEU A 683 22.11 1.58 -5.63
CA LEU A 683 21.86 1.00 -4.33
C LEU A 683 21.11 -0.32 -4.50
N VAL A 684 21.52 -1.35 -3.76
CA VAL A 684 20.79 -2.62 -3.63
C VAL A 684 20.40 -2.78 -2.17
N ASN A 685 19.10 -2.88 -1.90
CA ASN A 685 18.50 -2.85 -0.55
C ASN A 685 18.98 -1.61 0.25
N GLY A 686 18.99 -0.44 -0.38
CA GLY A 686 19.41 0.83 0.22
C GLY A 686 20.92 0.96 0.48
N ILE A 687 21.73 0.01 0.02
CA ILE A 687 23.19 0.05 0.17
C ILE A 687 23.85 0.31 -1.19
N ILE A 688 24.66 1.35 -1.30
CA ILE A 688 25.43 1.65 -2.51
C ILE A 688 26.34 0.47 -2.87
N ARG A 689 26.12 -0.12 -4.05
CA ARG A 689 26.88 -1.27 -4.58
C ARG A 689 27.80 -0.90 -5.73
N GLY A 690 27.51 0.19 -6.44
CA GLY A 690 28.38 0.66 -7.50
C GLY A 690 28.06 2.07 -7.93
N THR A 691 28.96 2.62 -8.73
CA THR A 691 28.84 3.99 -9.23
C THR A 691 29.17 4.04 -10.71
N ALA A 692 28.51 4.90 -11.45
CA ALA A 692 28.78 5.19 -12.86
C ALA A 692 28.79 6.69 -13.11
N THR A 693 29.29 7.09 -14.28
CA THR A 693 29.13 8.45 -14.77
C THR A 693 28.22 8.40 -15.99
N ALA A 694 27.12 9.15 -15.96
CA ALA A 694 26.18 9.20 -17.06
C ALA A 694 26.79 9.92 -18.26
N ALA A 695 26.49 9.42 -19.45
CA ALA A 695 26.87 10.02 -20.73
C ALA A 695 25.77 9.76 -21.78
N GLY A 696 25.36 10.81 -22.50
CA GLY A 696 24.27 10.74 -23.46
C GLY A 696 22.92 10.37 -22.84
N GLY A 697 22.66 10.78 -21.60
CA GLY A 697 21.41 10.49 -20.87
C GLY A 697 21.27 9.04 -20.37
N THR A 698 22.31 8.21 -20.52
CA THR A 698 22.30 6.80 -20.10
C THR A 698 23.45 6.52 -19.14
N TRP A 699 23.29 5.48 -18.34
CA TRP A 699 24.32 5.00 -17.42
C TRP A 699 24.24 3.47 -17.26
N THR A 700 25.36 2.88 -16.87
CA THR A 700 25.44 1.44 -16.56
C THR A 700 26.50 1.20 -15.51
N VAL A 701 26.13 0.46 -14.47
CA VAL A 701 27.02 -0.03 -13.42
C VAL A 701 27.14 -1.54 -13.56
N CYS A 702 28.34 -2.05 -13.77
CA CYS A 702 28.61 -3.48 -13.88
C CYS A 702 29.61 -3.95 -12.82
N GLY A 703 29.63 -5.26 -12.57
CA GLY A 703 30.47 -5.87 -11.53
C GLY A 703 29.87 -5.73 -10.14
N LEU A 704 28.54 -5.56 -10.07
CA LEU A 704 27.77 -5.69 -8.84
C LEU A 704 27.82 -7.15 -8.37
N PRO A 705 27.69 -7.40 -7.05
CA PRO A 705 27.39 -8.75 -6.58
C PRO A 705 26.15 -9.29 -7.30
N ALA A 706 26.15 -10.59 -7.60
CA ALA A 706 25.02 -11.22 -8.28
C ALA A 706 23.71 -10.91 -7.55
N LEU A 707 22.76 -10.36 -8.30
CA LEU A 707 21.43 -10.05 -7.82
C LEU A 707 20.60 -11.33 -7.66
N TYR A 708 19.62 -11.30 -6.77
CA TYR A 708 18.69 -12.41 -6.57
C TYR A 708 17.27 -11.90 -6.33
N GLY A 709 16.29 -12.78 -6.56
CA GLY A 709 14.86 -12.48 -6.45
C GLY A 709 14.46 -11.78 -5.15
N GLY A 710 13.64 -10.74 -5.29
CA GLY A 710 13.10 -9.90 -4.24
C GLY A 710 13.98 -8.71 -3.87
N GLN A 711 15.23 -8.59 -4.32
CA GLN A 711 16.08 -7.44 -3.97
C GLN A 711 15.56 -6.12 -4.56
N HIS A 712 15.70 -5.01 -3.83
CA HIS A 712 15.31 -3.68 -4.33
C HIS A 712 16.52 -2.96 -4.89
N VAL A 713 16.42 -2.49 -6.12
CA VAL A 713 17.47 -1.71 -6.79
C VAL A 713 16.97 -0.29 -7.03
N THR A 714 17.66 0.67 -6.43
CA THR A 714 17.41 2.11 -6.62
C THR A 714 18.70 2.78 -7.09
N ALA A 715 18.59 4.01 -7.59
CA ALA A 715 19.75 4.83 -7.93
C ALA A 715 19.56 6.29 -7.50
N THR A 716 20.67 6.97 -7.26
CA THR A 716 20.69 8.43 -7.05
C THR A 716 21.61 9.08 -8.08
N ALA A 717 21.34 10.34 -8.41
CA ALA A 717 22.13 11.16 -9.31
C ALA A 717 22.72 12.36 -8.59
N THR A 718 23.93 12.77 -8.99
CA THR A 718 24.55 14.03 -8.57
C THR A 718 25.19 14.68 -9.79
N ALA A 719 24.50 15.66 -10.36
CA ALA A 719 25.00 16.42 -11.50
C ALA A 719 26.10 17.40 -11.09
N PRO A 720 27.01 17.78 -12.01
CA PRO A 720 28.09 18.71 -11.70
C PRO A 720 27.59 20.08 -11.21
N GLY A 721 27.78 20.38 -9.93
CA GLY A 721 27.38 21.65 -9.31
C GLY A 721 26.05 21.60 -8.54
N GLU A 722 25.42 20.43 -8.49
CA GLU A 722 24.15 20.19 -7.79
C GLU A 722 24.32 19.29 -6.56
N LEU A 723 23.25 19.17 -5.80
CA LEU A 723 23.12 18.25 -4.67
C LEU A 723 22.50 16.93 -5.12
N GLN A 724 22.77 15.85 -4.39
CA GLN A 724 22.25 14.52 -4.70
C GLN A 724 20.71 14.50 -4.77
N SER A 725 20.18 13.80 -5.77
CA SER A 725 18.75 13.54 -5.93
C SER A 725 18.17 12.71 -4.78
N PRO A 726 16.83 12.64 -4.63
CA PRO A 726 16.20 11.48 -3.98
C PRO A 726 16.58 10.16 -4.66
N GLU A 727 16.34 9.03 -3.99
CA GLU A 727 16.41 7.72 -4.64
C GLU A 727 15.33 7.62 -5.73
N SER A 728 15.63 6.91 -6.82
CA SER A 728 14.69 6.55 -7.87
C SER A 728 13.54 5.69 -7.34
N ALA A 729 12.49 5.50 -8.14
CA ALA A 729 11.56 4.40 -7.91
C ALA A 729 12.35 3.06 -7.82
N PRO A 730 11.99 2.15 -6.91
CA PRO A 730 12.66 0.87 -6.78
C PRO A 730 12.26 -0.06 -7.92
N VAL A 731 13.25 -0.75 -8.50
CA VAL A 731 13.02 -1.93 -9.35
C VAL A 731 13.28 -3.15 -8.48
N ILE A 732 12.31 -4.06 -8.42
CA ILE A 732 12.45 -5.33 -7.73
C ILE A 732 13.15 -6.31 -8.67
N VAL A 733 14.13 -7.03 -8.16
CA VAL A 733 14.78 -8.10 -8.91
C VAL A 733 13.84 -9.30 -8.92
N ASP A 734 13.49 -9.73 -10.11
CA ASP A 734 12.59 -10.84 -10.35
C ASP A 734 13.31 -12.19 -10.13
N GLY A 735 12.52 -13.23 -9.88
CA GLY A 735 12.98 -14.61 -10.01
C GLY A 735 13.53 -14.87 -11.41
N ARG A 736 14.32 -15.93 -11.57
CA ARG A 736 14.40 -16.57 -12.88
C ARG A 736 13.08 -17.33 -13.02
N TYR A 737 12.31 -17.02 -14.03
CA TYR A 737 11.05 -17.68 -14.41
C TYR A 737 11.30 -18.44 -15.72
N ALA A 738 10.54 -19.49 -16.03
CA ALA A 738 10.79 -20.30 -17.23
C ALA A 738 10.91 -19.37 -18.44
N CYS A 739 9.90 -18.51 -18.61
CA CYS A 739 9.77 -17.55 -19.69
C CYS A 739 10.75 -16.36 -19.72
N ASN A 740 11.73 -16.31 -18.80
CA ASN A 740 12.83 -15.34 -18.85
C ASN A 740 14.20 -15.91 -18.46
N ASP A 741 14.35 -17.23 -18.40
CA ASP A 741 15.59 -17.87 -17.98
C ASP A 741 16.54 -18.20 -19.16
N GLY A 742 16.08 -18.00 -20.40
CA GLY A 742 16.85 -18.19 -21.63
C GLY A 742 17.21 -19.64 -21.91
N ALA A 743 16.55 -20.59 -21.25
CA ALA A 743 16.54 -21.99 -21.60
C ALA A 743 15.15 -22.37 -22.12
N ASP A 744 15.17 -23.16 -23.18
CA ASP A 744 14.03 -23.87 -23.74
C ASP A 744 13.60 -24.99 -22.77
N ASN A 745 12.74 -24.66 -21.80
CA ASN A 745 12.41 -25.56 -20.69
C ASN A 745 11.41 -26.66 -21.09
N ASP A 746 10.66 -26.47 -22.17
CA ASP A 746 9.71 -27.44 -22.72
C ASP A 746 10.27 -28.21 -23.95
N GLY A 747 11.31 -27.70 -24.61
CA GLY A 747 12.08 -28.37 -25.65
C GLY A 747 11.58 -28.11 -27.08
N ASP A 748 10.74 -27.09 -27.31
CA ASP A 748 10.13 -26.74 -28.60
C ASP A 748 11.10 -26.02 -29.57
N GLY A 749 12.22 -25.52 -29.04
CA GLY A 749 13.28 -24.80 -29.76
C GLY A 749 13.11 -23.27 -29.77
N ILE A 750 12.08 -22.78 -29.11
CA ILE A 750 11.88 -21.42 -28.60
C ILE A 750 12.27 -21.47 -27.10
N ALA A 751 12.30 -20.36 -26.38
CA ALA A 751 13.11 -20.34 -25.15
C ALA A 751 12.80 -19.25 -24.13
N ASP A 752 11.85 -18.34 -24.40
CA ASP A 752 11.48 -17.23 -23.50
C ASP A 752 10.42 -16.32 -24.15
N PHE A 753 9.67 -15.58 -23.33
CA PHE A 753 8.82 -14.47 -23.76
C PHE A 753 9.62 -13.36 -24.47
N PRO A 754 9.07 -12.70 -25.51
CA PRO A 754 7.77 -12.93 -26.16
C PRO A 754 7.87 -13.91 -27.33
N GLY A 755 8.99 -14.61 -27.46
CA GLY A 755 9.24 -15.51 -28.58
C GLY A 755 8.46 -16.80 -28.44
N ASP A 756 8.35 -17.27 -27.21
CA ASP A 756 7.81 -18.55 -26.79
C ASP A 756 6.27 -18.52 -26.63
N PRO A 757 5.52 -19.34 -27.38
CA PRO A 757 4.07 -19.44 -27.26
C PRO A 757 3.59 -20.04 -25.93
N GLY A 758 4.44 -20.82 -25.25
CA GLY A 758 4.18 -21.33 -23.90
C GLY A 758 4.19 -20.24 -22.83
N CYS A 759 4.63 -19.03 -23.16
CA CYS A 759 4.81 -17.92 -22.21
C CYS A 759 3.78 -16.81 -22.31
N ALA A 760 3.03 -16.56 -21.23
CA ALA A 760 2.09 -15.44 -21.12
C ALA A 760 2.80 -14.10 -20.87
N ASP A 761 3.85 -14.09 -20.05
CA ASP A 761 4.66 -12.91 -19.73
C ASP A 761 6.09 -13.28 -19.25
N PRO A 762 7.01 -12.32 -19.04
CA PRO A 762 8.37 -12.63 -18.61
C PRO A 762 8.51 -13.24 -17.21
N VAL A 763 7.48 -13.19 -16.36
CA VAL A 763 7.50 -13.81 -15.02
C VAL A 763 6.66 -15.08 -14.97
N ASP A 764 6.14 -15.52 -16.12
CA ASP A 764 5.49 -16.80 -16.29
C ASP A 764 6.50 -17.96 -16.12
N ASP A 765 6.08 -18.96 -15.36
CA ASP A 765 6.91 -20.06 -14.91
C ASP A 765 6.55 -21.40 -15.58
N ASP A 766 5.63 -21.36 -16.54
CA ASP A 766 5.34 -22.44 -17.48
C ASP A 766 5.75 -22.03 -18.90
N GLU A 767 6.45 -22.92 -19.59
CA GLU A 767 6.86 -22.76 -20.99
C GLU A 767 6.20 -23.81 -21.89
N THR A 768 5.31 -24.64 -21.36
CA THR A 768 4.84 -25.82 -22.09
C THR A 768 3.91 -25.44 -23.23
N ASP A 769 4.38 -25.60 -24.46
CA ASP A 769 3.56 -25.58 -25.66
C ASP A 769 2.56 -26.75 -25.60
N VAL A 770 1.27 -26.45 -25.41
CA VAL A 770 0.22 -27.44 -25.62
C VAL A 770 -0.05 -27.49 -27.13
N PRO A 771 0.27 -28.59 -27.86
CA PRO A 771 -0.13 -28.71 -29.25
C PRO A 771 -1.65 -28.61 -29.30
N PRO A 772 -2.20 -27.77 -30.19
CA PRO A 772 -3.64 -27.58 -30.21
C PRO A 772 -4.31 -28.91 -30.54
N GLU A 773 -5.26 -29.36 -29.71
CA GLU A 773 -5.84 -30.72 -29.82
C GLU A 773 -6.29 -31.04 -31.26
N CYS A 774 -6.76 -30.05 -32.02
CA CYS A 774 -7.16 -30.17 -33.43
C CYS A 774 -6.04 -30.42 -34.46
N SER A 775 -4.81 -30.66 -34.00
CA SER A 775 -3.66 -31.03 -34.84
C SER A 775 -2.70 -32.03 -34.19
N ASP A 776 -3.06 -32.62 -33.05
CA ASP A 776 -2.17 -33.48 -32.28
C ASP A 776 -2.21 -34.96 -32.74
N GLY A 777 -3.14 -35.31 -33.64
CA GLY A 777 -3.27 -36.64 -34.24
C GLY A 777 -3.92 -37.69 -33.35
N ILE A 778 -4.58 -37.26 -32.28
CA ILE A 778 -5.30 -38.10 -31.31
C ILE A 778 -6.74 -37.57 -31.24
N ASP A 779 -7.71 -38.49 -31.31
CA ASP A 779 -9.14 -38.19 -31.09
C ASP A 779 -9.36 -37.87 -29.61
N ASN A 780 -9.23 -36.59 -29.26
CA ASN A 780 -9.16 -36.12 -27.87
C ASN A 780 -10.53 -36.05 -27.20
N ASP A 781 -11.61 -35.94 -27.98
CA ASP A 781 -13.00 -35.90 -27.51
C ASP A 781 -13.76 -37.24 -27.63
N GLY A 782 -13.21 -38.19 -28.40
CA GLY A 782 -13.72 -39.55 -28.54
C GLY A 782 -14.95 -39.68 -29.46
N ASP A 783 -15.23 -38.69 -30.30
CA ASP A 783 -16.36 -38.69 -31.23
C ASP A 783 -16.10 -39.52 -32.51
N GLY A 784 -14.82 -39.86 -32.75
CA GLY A 784 -14.34 -40.68 -33.85
C GLY A 784 -13.84 -39.91 -35.07
N ALA A 785 -13.84 -38.58 -35.03
CA ALA A 785 -12.94 -37.72 -35.81
C ALA A 785 -11.60 -37.56 -35.04
N THR A 786 -10.63 -36.78 -35.52
CA THR A 786 -9.23 -36.90 -35.02
C THR A 786 -8.37 -35.66 -35.19
N ASP A 787 -8.72 -34.72 -36.08
CA ASP A 787 -8.00 -33.45 -36.31
C ASP A 787 -8.73 -32.64 -37.39
N PHE A 788 -8.46 -31.33 -37.48
CA PHE A 788 -8.84 -30.53 -38.65
C PHE A 788 -8.20 -31.08 -39.95
N PRO A 789 -8.92 -31.15 -41.09
CA PRO A 789 -10.29 -30.71 -41.34
C PRO A 789 -11.33 -31.84 -41.22
N ASP A 790 -10.92 -33.00 -40.74
CA ASP A 790 -11.75 -34.19 -40.67
C ASP A 790 -12.63 -34.19 -39.41
N ASP A 791 -12.25 -33.39 -38.40
CA ASP A 791 -13.03 -33.05 -37.22
C ASP A 791 -13.87 -31.78 -37.38
N PRO A 792 -15.22 -31.86 -37.29
CA PRO A 792 -16.12 -30.70 -37.35
C PRO A 792 -16.08 -29.78 -36.13
N SER A 793 -15.63 -30.24 -34.95
CA SER A 793 -15.49 -29.39 -33.77
C SER A 793 -14.25 -28.48 -33.89
N CYS A 794 -13.29 -28.87 -34.74
CA CYS A 794 -12.12 -28.09 -35.08
C CYS A 794 -12.37 -27.11 -36.23
N SER A 795 -12.27 -25.82 -35.95
CA SER A 795 -12.42 -24.77 -36.97
C SER A 795 -11.15 -24.55 -37.78
N ASN A 796 -9.98 -24.85 -37.19
CA ASN A 796 -8.67 -24.85 -37.84
C ASN A 796 -7.66 -25.75 -37.09
N ALA A 797 -6.46 -25.94 -37.65
CA ALA A 797 -5.44 -26.82 -37.08
C ALA A 797 -4.71 -26.22 -35.85
N ASP A 798 -4.88 -24.94 -35.55
CA ASP A 798 -4.28 -24.31 -34.38
C ASP A 798 -5.28 -24.23 -33.20
N ASP A 799 -6.47 -24.85 -33.32
CA ASP A 799 -7.50 -24.86 -32.26
C ASP A 799 -7.13 -25.83 -31.13
N THR A 800 -7.19 -25.33 -29.89
CA THR A 800 -6.65 -26.01 -28.71
C THR A 800 -7.61 -27.00 -28.05
N THR A 801 -8.76 -27.32 -28.66
CA THR A 801 -9.71 -28.32 -28.14
C THR A 801 -10.48 -28.99 -29.28
N GLU A 802 -10.53 -30.33 -29.28
CA GLU A 802 -11.42 -31.11 -30.15
C GLU A 802 -12.77 -31.39 -29.48
N SER A 803 -12.87 -31.08 -28.19
CA SER A 803 -14.06 -31.38 -27.39
C SER A 803 -15.11 -30.29 -27.54
N GLY A 804 -16.31 -30.66 -28.01
CA GLY A 804 -17.50 -29.86 -27.80
C GLY A 804 -18.67 -30.18 -28.74
N LEU A 805 -19.83 -30.47 -28.17
CA LEU A 805 -21.07 -30.10 -28.82
C LEU A 805 -21.09 -28.54 -28.89
N PRO A 806 -21.67 -27.91 -29.93
CA PRO A 806 -21.83 -26.46 -29.96
C PRO A 806 -22.43 -25.98 -28.65
N GLU A 807 -21.93 -24.87 -28.08
CA GLU A 807 -22.24 -24.42 -26.71
C GLU A 807 -23.74 -24.59 -26.40
N CYS A 808 -24.62 -24.21 -27.34
CA CYS A 808 -26.08 -24.38 -27.31
C CYS A 808 -26.66 -25.82 -27.23
N SER A 809 -25.83 -26.83 -27.04
CA SER A 809 -26.21 -28.25 -26.98
C SER A 809 -25.25 -29.13 -26.15
N ASP A 810 -24.32 -28.53 -25.43
CA ASP A 810 -23.30 -29.23 -24.65
C ASP A 810 -23.72 -29.56 -23.20
N GLY A 811 -24.86 -29.01 -22.77
CA GLY A 811 -25.47 -29.25 -21.46
C GLY A 811 -24.82 -28.49 -20.31
N ILE A 812 -23.98 -27.51 -20.63
CA ILE A 812 -23.31 -26.57 -19.74
C ILE A 812 -23.90 -25.19 -20.03
N ASP A 813 -23.81 -24.31 -19.03
CA ASP A 813 -24.25 -22.92 -19.09
C ASP A 813 -23.01 -22.07 -19.43
N ASN A 814 -22.75 -21.84 -20.71
CA ASN A 814 -21.46 -21.36 -21.19
C ASN A 814 -21.32 -19.84 -21.13
N ASP A 815 -22.43 -19.11 -21.06
CA ASP A 815 -22.46 -17.66 -20.87
C ASP A 815 -22.82 -17.26 -19.41
N GLY A 816 -23.26 -18.21 -18.59
CA GLY A 816 -23.43 -18.08 -17.14
C GLY A 816 -24.78 -17.51 -16.71
N ASP A 817 -25.80 -17.57 -17.56
CA ASP A 817 -27.13 -16.99 -17.36
C ASP A 817 -28.07 -17.87 -16.49
N GLY A 818 -27.68 -19.13 -16.24
CA GLY A 818 -28.42 -20.13 -15.47
C GLY A 818 -29.34 -21.04 -16.27
N ALA A 819 -29.45 -20.84 -17.59
CA ALA A 819 -29.88 -21.83 -18.58
C ALA A 819 -28.63 -22.52 -19.16
N ALA A 820 -28.79 -23.60 -19.93
CA ALA A 820 -27.64 -24.48 -20.20
C ALA A 820 -27.77 -25.28 -21.49
N ASP A 821 -28.57 -24.81 -22.46
CA ASP A 821 -28.78 -25.41 -23.79
C ASP A 821 -30.13 -24.97 -24.40
N PHE A 822 -30.19 -24.94 -25.74
CA PHE A 822 -31.45 -24.87 -26.46
C PHE A 822 -32.39 -26.05 -26.13
N PRO A 823 -33.70 -25.82 -25.87
CA PRO A 823 -34.44 -24.56 -25.96
C PRO A 823 -34.69 -23.91 -24.59
N ALA A 824 -33.96 -24.33 -23.55
CA ALA A 824 -34.08 -23.78 -22.21
C ALA A 824 -33.33 -22.44 -22.09
N ASP A 825 -32.26 -22.33 -22.85
CA ASP A 825 -31.37 -21.19 -23.02
C ASP A 825 -31.86 -20.21 -24.10
N THR A 826 -31.87 -18.93 -23.76
CA THR A 826 -32.36 -17.84 -24.62
C THR A 826 -31.30 -17.24 -25.52
N GLY A 827 -30.02 -17.42 -25.21
CA GLY A 827 -28.87 -17.03 -26.02
C GLY A 827 -28.71 -17.94 -27.24
N CYS A 828 -29.37 -19.10 -27.21
CA CYS A 828 -29.42 -20.07 -28.29
C CYS A 828 -30.64 -19.95 -29.20
N SER A 829 -30.40 -19.66 -30.49
CA SER A 829 -31.47 -19.64 -31.48
C SER A 829 -31.77 -21.05 -32.05
N ASP A 830 -30.75 -21.92 -32.10
CA ASP A 830 -30.86 -23.36 -32.29
C ASP A 830 -29.70 -24.17 -31.67
N ALA A 831 -29.90 -25.49 -31.52
CA ALA A 831 -28.95 -26.41 -30.85
C ALA A 831 -27.64 -26.70 -31.63
N ASN A 832 -27.31 -25.96 -32.69
CA ASN A 832 -26.01 -26.04 -33.35
C ASN A 832 -25.34 -24.66 -33.43
N ASP A 833 -25.92 -23.65 -32.79
CA ASP A 833 -25.29 -22.34 -32.68
C ASP A 833 -24.00 -22.47 -31.88
N ALA A 834 -22.98 -21.78 -32.35
CA ALA A 834 -21.61 -21.92 -31.84
C ALA A 834 -21.39 -21.23 -30.50
N ASN A 835 -22.37 -20.46 -30.01
CA ASN A 835 -22.26 -19.72 -28.77
C ASN A 835 -23.60 -19.46 -28.09
N GLU A 836 -23.64 -19.55 -26.77
CA GLU A 836 -24.84 -19.37 -25.92
C GLU A 836 -25.06 -17.91 -25.50
N ILE A 837 -24.47 -16.92 -26.17
CA ILE A 837 -24.45 -15.54 -25.65
C ILE A 837 -25.86 -14.95 -25.54
N ASP A 838 -26.34 -14.76 -24.31
CA ASP A 838 -27.43 -13.87 -23.98
C ASP A 838 -26.98 -12.42 -24.20
N PHE A 839 -27.78 -11.70 -24.98
CA PHE A 839 -27.70 -10.26 -25.01
C PHE A 839 -28.39 -9.74 -23.74
N ALA A 840 -27.67 -8.91 -22.97
CA ALA A 840 -28.28 -8.12 -21.89
C ALA A 840 -29.58 -7.51 -22.39
N ALA A 841 -30.60 -7.47 -21.53
CA ALA A 841 -31.96 -7.10 -21.92
C ALA A 841 -31.97 -5.83 -22.80
N CYS A 842 -31.17 -4.84 -22.40
CA CYS A 842 -30.97 -3.56 -23.09
C CYS A 842 -30.20 -3.55 -24.43
N GLN A 843 -29.88 -4.71 -25.00
CA GLN A 843 -29.30 -4.84 -26.35
C GLN A 843 -29.75 -6.10 -27.10
N ASN A 844 -30.76 -6.82 -26.61
CA ASN A 844 -31.17 -8.11 -27.16
C ASN A 844 -32.20 -8.00 -28.30
N GLY A 845 -32.71 -6.80 -28.60
CA GLY A 845 -33.68 -6.58 -29.67
C GLY A 845 -35.12 -6.88 -29.27
N VAL A 846 -35.40 -7.06 -27.99
CA VAL A 846 -36.70 -7.44 -27.42
C VAL A 846 -37.10 -6.41 -26.36
N ASP A 847 -38.35 -5.95 -26.45
CA ASP A 847 -39.04 -5.17 -25.42
C ASP A 847 -39.32 -6.07 -24.19
N ASP A 848 -38.35 -6.22 -23.28
CA ASP A 848 -38.41 -7.16 -22.16
C ASP A 848 -39.35 -6.70 -21.04
N ASP A 849 -39.53 -5.38 -20.87
CA ASP A 849 -40.41 -4.79 -19.86
C ASP A 849 -41.84 -4.49 -20.38
N GLY A 850 -42.03 -4.49 -21.71
CA GLY A 850 -43.32 -4.37 -22.40
C GLY A 850 -43.86 -2.95 -22.49
N ASP A 851 -43.03 -1.93 -22.30
CA ASP A 851 -43.41 -0.51 -22.36
C ASP A 851 -43.47 0.03 -23.81
N GLY A 852 -42.95 -0.73 -24.77
CA GLY A 852 -42.95 -0.44 -26.20
C GLY A 852 -41.69 0.25 -26.73
N PHE A 853 -40.70 0.48 -25.86
CA PHE A 853 -39.29 0.63 -26.23
C PHE A 853 -38.64 -0.77 -26.25
N VAL A 854 -37.38 -0.89 -26.65
CA VAL A 854 -36.85 -2.21 -27.10
C VAL A 854 -35.42 -2.44 -26.65
N ASP A 855 -34.58 -1.41 -26.62
CA ASP A 855 -33.19 -1.51 -26.21
C ASP A 855 -32.62 -0.10 -25.99
N PHE A 856 -31.44 -0.03 -25.37
CA PHE A 856 -30.63 1.18 -25.32
C PHE A 856 -30.24 1.68 -26.74
N PRO A 857 -30.21 3.00 -27.01
CA PRO A 857 -30.47 4.14 -26.11
C PRO A 857 -31.91 4.63 -26.15
N ASP A 858 -32.80 3.94 -26.88
CA ASP A 858 -34.17 4.39 -27.10
C ASP A 858 -35.09 3.96 -25.95
N ASP A 859 -34.69 2.95 -25.19
CA ASP A 859 -35.37 2.45 -23.99
C ASP A 859 -34.99 3.25 -22.72
N PRO A 860 -35.98 3.84 -22.01
CA PRO A 860 -35.73 4.59 -20.77
C PRO A 860 -35.41 3.73 -19.55
N GLY A 861 -35.77 2.44 -19.53
CA GLY A 861 -35.37 1.48 -18.51
C GLY A 861 -33.91 1.06 -18.65
N CYS A 862 -33.33 1.24 -19.83
CA CYS A 862 -31.95 0.88 -20.10
C CYS A 862 -30.93 1.99 -19.79
N HIS A 863 -29.99 1.70 -18.89
CA HIS A 863 -28.94 2.65 -18.53
C HIS A 863 -27.67 2.53 -19.36
N SER A 864 -27.48 1.40 -20.02
CA SER A 864 -26.50 1.20 -21.07
C SER A 864 -26.93 0.05 -21.96
N ALA A 865 -26.29 -0.13 -23.11
CA ALA A 865 -26.50 -1.32 -23.94
C ALA A 865 -26.12 -2.64 -23.23
N PHE A 866 -25.46 -2.58 -22.07
CA PHE A 866 -24.98 -3.78 -21.36
C PHE A 866 -25.64 -3.90 -19.99
N ASP A 867 -26.84 -3.35 -19.85
CA ASP A 867 -27.68 -3.45 -18.66
C ASP A 867 -28.68 -4.60 -18.81
N ASP A 868 -28.83 -5.40 -17.76
CA ASP A 868 -29.71 -6.58 -17.75
C ASP A 868 -31.14 -6.24 -17.30
N ASP A 869 -31.38 -4.99 -16.89
CA ASP A 869 -32.67 -4.49 -16.42
C ASP A 869 -33.21 -3.41 -17.37
N GLU A 870 -34.25 -3.75 -18.16
CA GLU A 870 -35.00 -2.78 -18.97
C GLU A 870 -36.16 -2.14 -18.20
N VAL A 871 -36.29 -2.35 -16.88
CA VAL A 871 -37.43 -1.80 -16.15
C VAL A 871 -37.26 -0.30 -15.97
N ASP A 872 -38.20 0.45 -16.53
CA ASP A 872 -38.40 1.89 -16.32
C ASP A 872 -38.11 2.32 -14.87
N LEU A 873 -37.05 3.11 -14.64
CA LEU A 873 -36.72 3.59 -13.29
C LEU A 873 -37.87 4.40 -12.71
N SER A 874 -38.37 3.95 -11.54
CA SER A 874 -39.23 4.78 -10.72
C SER A 874 -38.37 5.74 -9.89
N PHE A 875 -38.28 7.00 -10.30
CA PHE A 875 -37.63 8.04 -9.50
C PHE A 875 -38.20 8.05 -8.08
N THR A 876 -37.33 7.88 -7.09
CA THR A 876 -37.75 7.99 -5.68
C THR A 876 -38.07 9.46 -5.37
N PRO A 877 -39.21 9.77 -4.75
CA PRO A 877 -39.49 11.12 -4.29
C PRO A 877 -38.40 11.56 -3.29
N GLY A 878 -37.57 12.54 -3.69
CA GLY A 878 -36.43 13.03 -2.92
C GLY A 878 -35.07 12.95 -3.63
N ASP A 879 -34.98 12.33 -4.81
CA ASP A 879 -33.77 12.45 -5.63
C ASP A 879 -33.70 13.84 -6.29
N ILE A 880 -32.80 14.68 -5.80
CA ILE A 880 -32.57 16.07 -6.22
C ILE A 880 -31.16 16.30 -6.79
N ARG A 881 -30.38 15.22 -6.96
CA ARG A 881 -29.00 15.29 -7.44
C ARG A 881 -28.94 15.98 -8.80
N ALA A 882 -27.92 16.81 -8.97
CA ALA A 882 -27.62 17.44 -10.24
C ALA A 882 -27.34 16.37 -11.30
N ARG A 883 -27.73 16.64 -12.55
CA ARG A 883 -27.52 15.73 -13.69
C ARG A 883 -26.47 16.31 -14.62
N MET A 884 -25.36 15.57 -14.73
CA MET A 884 -24.20 15.95 -15.53
C MET A 884 -23.99 14.99 -16.70
N LEU A 885 -24.22 15.48 -17.92
CA LEU A 885 -23.83 14.75 -19.11
C LEU A 885 -22.38 15.08 -19.47
N LEU A 886 -21.51 14.10 -19.35
CA LEU A 886 -20.13 14.16 -19.82
C LEU A 886 -20.12 13.89 -21.32
N VAL A 887 -19.72 14.89 -22.10
CA VAL A 887 -19.55 14.79 -23.55
C VAL A 887 -18.07 14.72 -23.86
N PHE A 888 -17.65 13.56 -24.33
CA PHE A 888 -16.27 13.17 -24.38
C PHE A 888 -15.72 13.17 -25.80
N ASP A 889 -14.64 13.91 -26.02
CA ASP A 889 -13.92 13.88 -27.27
C ASP A 889 -13.15 12.56 -27.40
N THR A 890 -13.64 11.71 -28.30
CA THR A 890 -12.99 10.45 -28.71
C THR A 890 -12.37 10.57 -30.09
N SER A 891 -12.10 11.79 -30.59
CA SER A 891 -11.50 11.97 -31.90
C SER A 891 -10.04 11.52 -31.95
N GLY A 892 -9.52 11.28 -33.15
CA GLY A 892 -8.13 10.83 -33.31
C GLY A 892 -7.06 11.82 -32.81
N SER A 893 -7.39 13.11 -32.60
CA SER A 893 -6.46 14.08 -32.01
C SER A 893 -6.19 13.80 -30.53
N MET A 894 -7.08 13.08 -29.85
CA MET A 894 -6.93 12.73 -28.43
C MET A 894 -5.85 11.65 -28.20
N ASN A 895 -5.39 10.96 -29.24
CA ASN A 895 -4.25 10.03 -29.20
C ASN A 895 -2.89 10.75 -29.34
N TRP A 896 -2.88 12.09 -29.28
CA TRP A 896 -1.66 12.89 -29.25
C TRP A 896 -1.31 13.23 -27.81
N ASN A 897 -0.07 13.66 -27.60
CA ASN A 897 0.40 14.03 -26.27
C ASN A 897 -0.20 15.35 -25.76
N THR A 898 -0.01 15.60 -24.46
CA THR A 898 -0.53 16.80 -23.80
C THR A 898 0.35 18.05 -23.90
N CYS A 899 1.60 17.93 -24.36
CA CYS A 899 2.60 19.01 -24.25
C CYS A 899 3.03 19.65 -25.59
N GLY A 900 2.45 19.23 -26.72
CA GLY A 900 2.63 19.88 -28.02
C GLY A 900 2.05 19.07 -29.19
N GLN A 901 1.49 19.76 -30.19
CA GLN A 901 0.81 19.16 -31.34
C GLN A 901 1.71 18.40 -32.34
N ASN A 902 2.93 17.97 -31.96
CA ASN A 902 3.91 17.43 -32.90
C ASN A 902 4.24 15.95 -32.73
N THR A 903 3.81 15.29 -31.64
CA THR A 903 4.15 13.89 -31.37
C THR A 903 2.91 13.07 -31.06
N PHE A 904 2.61 12.15 -31.96
CA PHE A 904 1.53 11.19 -31.83
C PHE A 904 1.98 10.06 -30.91
N THR A 905 1.30 9.84 -29.79
CA THR A 905 1.62 8.72 -28.89
C THR A 905 1.02 7.43 -29.40
N GLY A 906 -0.10 7.52 -30.14
CA GLY A 906 -0.80 6.36 -30.68
C GLY A 906 -1.44 5.47 -29.62
N GLY A 907 -1.56 5.96 -28.39
CA GLY A 907 -2.26 5.27 -27.31
C GLY A 907 -3.52 5.98 -26.89
N ASP A 908 -4.51 5.21 -26.47
CA ASP A 908 -5.76 5.67 -25.87
C ASP A 908 -5.78 5.47 -24.34
N GLY A 909 -4.67 4.99 -23.76
CA GLY A 909 -4.52 4.75 -22.33
C GLY A 909 -5.01 3.38 -21.85
N SER A 910 -5.46 2.51 -22.76
CA SER A 910 -5.77 1.11 -22.44
C SER A 910 -4.53 0.22 -22.39
N LEU A 911 -4.65 -0.96 -21.80
CA LEU A 911 -3.61 -1.99 -21.80
C LEU A 911 -3.29 -2.49 -23.23
N GLU A 912 -4.28 -2.52 -24.12
CA GLU A 912 -4.08 -2.98 -25.50
C GLU A 912 -3.36 -1.92 -26.34
N CYS A 913 -3.72 -0.65 -26.16
CA CYS A 913 -3.14 0.49 -26.87
C CYS A 913 -2.58 1.54 -25.90
N PRO A 914 -1.52 1.21 -25.15
CA PRO A 914 -0.97 2.10 -24.14
C PRO A 914 -0.35 3.33 -24.81
N GLY A 915 0.20 3.18 -26.02
CA GLY A 915 0.84 4.26 -26.78
C GLY A 915 2.33 4.37 -26.51
N ALA A 916 2.87 5.56 -26.76
CA ALA A 916 4.27 5.89 -26.52
C ALA A 916 4.40 6.91 -25.40
N ASP A 917 5.35 6.65 -24.50
CA ASP A 917 5.91 7.62 -23.56
C ASP A 917 6.68 8.69 -24.34
N VAL A 918 6.34 9.96 -24.13
CA VAL A 918 6.86 11.12 -24.84
C VAL A 918 7.96 11.77 -24.04
N ALA A 919 9.15 11.87 -24.65
CA ALA A 919 10.31 12.45 -24.00
C ALA A 919 10.08 13.90 -23.54
N CYS A 920 10.57 14.24 -22.34
CA CYS A 920 10.51 15.59 -21.78
C CYS A 920 11.27 16.67 -22.57
N SER A 921 11.99 16.34 -23.65
CA SER A 921 12.47 17.38 -24.58
C SER A 921 11.33 18.02 -25.39
N GLU A 922 10.19 17.34 -25.49
CA GLU A 922 8.99 17.77 -26.21
C GLU A 922 7.87 18.26 -25.27
N CYS A 923 8.01 18.03 -23.96
CA CYS A 923 7.07 18.35 -22.89
C CYS A 923 7.71 19.16 -21.75
N SER A 924 6.98 20.07 -21.08
CA SER A 924 7.46 20.63 -19.80
C SER A 924 7.28 19.64 -18.64
N ALA A 925 8.09 19.79 -17.59
CA ALA A 925 8.56 18.78 -16.63
C ALA A 925 7.58 17.93 -15.78
N SER A 926 6.28 17.84 -16.08
CA SER A 926 5.33 17.02 -15.29
C SER A 926 4.73 15.88 -16.12
N GLY A 927 5.12 14.64 -15.78
CA GLY A 927 4.55 13.41 -16.34
C GLY A 927 4.83 13.21 -17.82
N CYS A 928 6.08 13.41 -18.23
CA CYS A 928 6.63 13.05 -19.55
C CYS A 928 7.85 12.18 -19.32
N GLY A 929 8.17 11.25 -20.22
CA GLY A 929 9.41 10.48 -20.17
C GLY A 929 9.60 9.68 -18.88
N ASP A 930 8.50 9.31 -18.21
CA ASP A 930 8.47 8.59 -16.94
C ASP A 930 8.53 7.06 -17.12
N GLY A 931 8.70 6.60 -18.37
CA GLY A 931 8.70 5.20 -18.76
C GLY A 931 7.30 4.60 -18.93
N MET A 932 6.24 5.36 -18.66
CA MET A 932 4.86 4.92 -18.77
C MET A 932 4.21 5.60 -19.97
N ALA A 933 3.48 4.83 -20.79
CA ALA A 933 2.79 5.38 -21.95
C ALA A 933 1.47 6.10 -21.58
N ASN A 934 1.48 6.92 -20.53
CA ASN A 934 0.30 7.64 -20.03
C ASN A 934 0.15 9.05 -20.65
N ASP A 935 0.92 9.36 -21.68
CA ASP A 935 1.08 10.71 -22.21
C ASP A 935 -0.01 11.18 -23.17
N SER A 936 -0.85 10.28 -23.66
CA SER A 936 -1.93 10.67 -24.55
C SER A 936 -2.95 11.54 -23.82
N ARG A 937 -3.56 12.49 -24.53
CA ARG A 937 -4.65 13.31 -24.00
C ARG A 937 -5.76 12.41 -23.49
N LEU A 938 -6.10 11.37 -24.26
CA LEU A 938 -7.12 10.41 -23.90
C LEU A 938 -6.82 9.67 -22.58
N ALA A 939 -5.58 9.22 -22.36
CA ALA A 939 -5.18 8.57 -21.11
C ALA A 939 -5.28 9.50 -19.90
N LYS A 940 -4.74 10.72 -19.98
CA LYS A 940 -4.79 11.68 -18.87
C LYS A 940 -6.22 12.14 -18.57
N VAL A 941 -7.04 12.27 -19.61
CA VAL A 941 -8.45 12.62 -19.42
C VAL A 941 -9.20 11.48 -18.73
N LYS A 942 -9.03 10.22 -19.14
CA LYS A 942 -9.63 9.05 -18.45
C LYS A 942 -9.26 9.04 -16.97
N ALA A 943 -7.98 9.15 -16.65
CA ALA A 943 -7.50 9.22 -15.26
C ALA A 943 -8.16 10.37 -14.46
N GLY A 944 -8.22 11.56 -15.06
CA GLY A 944 -8.81 12.74 -14.42
C GLY A 944 -10.32 12.60 -14.17
N ILE A 945 -11.07 11.97 -15.08
CA ILE A 945 -12.50 11.70 -14.91
C ILE A 945 -12.75 10.59 -13.89
N THR A 946 -11.97 9.51 -13.93
CA THR A 946 -12.05 8.40 -12.97
C THR A 946 -11.98 8.93 -11.54
N ASN A 947 -11.00 9.79 -11.24
CA ASN A 947 -10.85 10.41 -9.92
C ASN A 947 -12.08 11.22 -9.47
N VAL A 948 -12.77 11.87 -10.41
CA VAL A 948 -13.96 12.69 -10.11
C VAL A 948 -15.19 11.80 -9.89
N ILE A 949 -15.43 10.83 -10.76
CA ILE A 949 -16.60 9.94 -10.64
C ILE A 949 -16.47 9.05 -9.40
N SER A 950 -15.27 8.57 -9.07
CA SER A 950 -15.02 7.83 -7.83
C SER A 950 -15.10 8.69 -6.58
N GLY A 951 -14.84 10.00 -6.70
CA GLY A 951 -14.78 10.94 -5.58
C GLY A 951 -16.11 11.60 -5.22
N PHE A 952 -17.03 11.78 -6.18
CA PHE A 952 -18.26 12.56 -5.99
C PHE A 952 -19.53 11.70 -6.08
N GLY A 953 -20.07 11.41 -4.89
CA GLY A 953 -21.33 10.69 -4.67
C GLY A 953 -22.60 11.44 -5.11
N GLU A 954 -22.55 12.77 -5.06
CA GLU A 954 -23.71 13.67 -4.93
C GLU A 954 -24.32 14.15 -6.27
N VAL A 955 -23.87 13.58 -7.39
CA VAL A 955 -24.28 13.94 -8.76
C VAL A 955 -24.55 12.67 -9.57
N ASP A 956 -25.53 12.74 -10.46
CA ASP A 956 -25.81 11.70 -11.44
C ASP A 956 -25.05 12.00 -12.73
N TYR A 957 -24.28 11.03 -13.20
CA TYR A 957 -23.48 11.16 -14.41
C TYR A 957 -24.15 10.39 -15.56
N ALA A 958 -23.98 10.91 -16.76
CA ALA A 958 -24.21 10.19 -18.00
C ALA A 958 -22.98 10.38 -18.89
N LEU A 959 -22.68 9.40 -19.74
CA LEU A 959 -21.51 9.44 -20.62
C LEU A 959 -21.94 9.40 -22.07
N MET A 960 -21.46 10.38 -22.85
CA MET A 960 -21.58 10.43 -24.30
C MET A 960 -20.20 10.61 -24.92
N ARG A 961 -19.96 9.95 -26.05
CA ARG A 961 -18.74 10.12 -26.85
C ARG A 961 -19.04 10.65 -28.25
N PHE A 962 -18.01 11.00 -29.03
CA PHE A 962 -18.19 11.23 -30.46
C PHE A 962 -18.43 9.90 -31.20
N HIS A 963 -19.33 9.92 -32.20
CA HIS A 963 -19.76 8.71 -32.88
C HIS A 963 -18.60 7.94 -33.51
N GLN A 964 -18.47 6.66 -33.17
CA GLN A 964 -17.41 5.78 -33.67
C GLN A 964 -17.87 4.92 -34.85
N ARG A 965 -16.91 4.36 -35.59
CA ARG A 965 -17.19 3.43 -36.70
C ARG A 965 -17.20 2.00 -36.18
N ALA A 966 -18.21 1.21 -36.57
CA ALA A 966 -18.27 -0.23 -36.35
C ALA A 966 -17.26 -0.99 -37.25
N THR A 967 -15.96 -0.88 -36.94
CA THR A 967 -14.88 -1.60 -37.60
C THR A 967 -13.96 -2.22 -36.56
N ALA A 968 -13.36 -3.37 -36.86
CA ALA A 968 -12.36 -3.99 -35.99
C ALA A 968 -11.28 -2.98 -35.60
N PHE A 969 -11.09 -2.80 -34.30
CA PHE A 969 -10.17 -1.83 -33.73
C PHE A 969 -8.72 -2.33 -33.87
N ALA A 970 -7.79 -1.41 -34.12
CA ALA A 970 -6.36 -1.72 -34.12
C ALA A 970 -5.58 -0.54 -33.54
N CYS A 971 -4.56 -0.84 -32.74
CA CYS A 971 -3.77 0.21 -32.10
C CYS A 971 -3.10 1.15 -33.14
N PRO A 972 -3.15 2.48 -32.91
CA PRO A 972 -2.54 3.44 -33.81
C PRO A 972 -1.00 3.37 -33.85
N ARG A 973 -0.39 3.20 -35.03
CA ARG A 973 1.09 3.05 -35.18
C ARG A 973 1.76 4.10 -36.09
N SER A 974 1.62 5.40 -35.79
CA SER A 974 2.33 6.56 -36.40
C SER A 974 1.80 7.20 -37.71
N ASN A 975 0.89 6.57 -38.45
CA ASN A 975 0.10 7.21 -39.52
C ASN A 975 -1.26 6.53 -39.56
N ALA A 976 -2.27 7.18 -38.99
CA ALA A 976 -3.52 6.52 -38.72
C ALA A 976 -4.33 6.24 -40.01
N SER A 977 -4.78 5.00 -40.14
CA SER A 977 -5.67 4.54 -41.19
C SER A 977 -7.13 4.60 -40.72
N LEU A 978 -8.10 4.44 -41.63
CA LEU A 978 -9.54 4.48 -41.30
C LEU A 978 -9.97 3.49 -40.21
N GLY A 979 -9.19 2.44 -39.91
CA GLY A 979 -9.43 1.48 -38.83
C GLY A 979 -8.38 1.43 -37.71
N ALA A 980 -7.35 2.29 -37.74
CA ALA A 980 -6.23 2.26 -36.79
C ALA A 980 -6.11 3.57 -35.96
N GLY A 981 -7.25 4.15 -35.55
CA GLY A 981 -7.31 5.29 -34.63
C GLY A 981 -6.75 6.63 -35.14
N GLY A 982 -7.25 7.11 -36.28
CA GLY A 982 -7.07 8.52 -36.68
C GLY A 982 -7.12 8.80 -38.18
N TRP A 983 -7.45 10.03 -38.53
CA TRP A 983 -7.41 10.60 -39.87
C TRP A 983 -6.42 11.77 -39.88
N GLN A 984 -5.33 11.66 -40.65
CA GLN A 984 -4.30 12.72 -40.81
C GLN A 984 -4.34 13.41 -42.20
N GLY A 985 -5.41 13.24 -42.97
CA GLY A 985 -5.45 13.67 -44.38
C GLY A 985 -5.84 15.15 -44.55
N GLY A 986 -5.11 15.92 -45.35
CA GLY A 986 -5.53 17.28 -45.78
C GLY A 986 -6.71 17.32 -46.77
N GLY A 987 -7.78 16.58 -46.51
CA GLY A 987 -9.03 16.51 -47.29
C GLY A 987 -10.27 16.93 -46.49
N ALA A 988 -11.48 16.80 -47.05
CA ALA A 988 -12.69 16.99 -46.25
C ALA A 988 -12.93 15.77 -45.34
N ALA A 989 -13.21 16.02 -44.06
CA ALA A 989 -13.51 15.00 -43.06
C ALA A 989 -14.75 14.17 -43.47
N PRO A 990 -14.73 12.82 -43.34
CA PRO A 990 -15.86 11.97 -43.71
C PRO A 990 -16.96 11.99 -42.64
N CYS A 991 -17.79 13.04 -42.65
CA CYS A 991 -18.86 13.27 -41.66
C CYS A 991 -20.27 12.88 -42.14
N GLY A 992 -20.39 12.14 -43.24
CA GLY A 992 -21.68 11.68 -43.78
C GLY A 992 -22.03 10.26 -43.31
N GLY A 993 -23.29 10.02 -42.95
CA GLY A 993 -23.79 8.68 -42.58
C GLY A 993 -23.91 8.42 -41.07
N GLY A 994 -24.16 9.44 -40.25
CA GLY A 994 -24.30 9.30 -38.78
C GLY A 994 -23.12 9.85 -37.99
N PHE A 995 -21.92 9.88 -38.59
CA PHE A 995 -20.65 10.34 -37.99
C PHE A 995 -20.53 11.83 -37.68
N ALA A 996 -21.62 12.59 -37.78
CA ALA A 996 -21.71 13.96 -37.29
C ALA A 996 -22.48 14.04 -35.97
N ALA A 997 -22.85 12.92 -35.35
CA ALA A 997 -23.59 12.84 -34.09
C ALA A 997 -22.71 12.34 -32.93
N GLY A 998 -23.29 12.30 -31.72
CA GLY A 998 -22.70 11.66 -30.54
C GLY A 998 -23.35 10.31 -30.25
N ASP A 999 -22.59 9.42 -29.61
CA ASP A 999 -23.09 8.15 -29.05
C ASP A 999 -23.32 8.31 -27.55
N LEU A 1000 -24.57 8.16 -27.11
CA LEU A 1000 -24.83 7.92 -25.69
C LEU A 1000 -24.29 6.53 -25.35
N LEU A 1001 -23.49 6.42 -24.30
CA LEU A 1001 -22.92 5.15 -23.83
C LEU A 1001 -23.53 4.71 -22.51
N VAL A 1002 -23.82 5.68 -21.65
CA VAL A 1002 -24.46 5.47 -20.36
C VAL A 1002 -25.47 6.59 -20.13
N SER A 1003 -26.75 6.25 -19.92
CA SER A 1003 -27.81 7.18 -19.54
C SER A 1003 -27.80 7.44 -18.02
N PHE A 1004 -28.62 8.35 -17.50
CA PHE A 1004 -28.61 8.68 -16.06
C PHE A 1004 -29.28 7.58 -15.23
N ALA A 1005 -28.60 7.10 -14.19
CA ALA A 1005 -29.15 6.24 -13.15
C ALA A 1005 -28.41 6.40 -11.81
N ASP A 1006 -29.03 5.91 -10.74
CA ASP A 1006 -28.57 6.10 -9.35
C ASP A 1006 -27.26 5.36 -9.03
N ASP A 1007 -26.93 4.32 -9.80
CA ASP A 1007 -25.84 3.36 -9.58
C ASP A 1007 -24.95 3.09 -10.83
N ASN A 1008 -25.14 3.84 -11.92
CA ASN A 1008 -24.40 3.65 -13.17
C ASN A 1008 -22.90 4.02 -13.12
N LYS A 1009 -22.39 4.46 -11.96
CA LYS A 1009 -21.00 4.90 -11.80
C LYS A 1009 -20.02 3.80 -12.16
N ASN A 1010 -20.31 2.57 -11.75
CA ASN A 1010 -19.49 1.41 -12.09
C ASN A 1010 -19.49 1.17 -13.60
N THR A 1011 -20.64 1.33 -14.26
CA THR A 1011 -20.77 1.21 -15.72
C THR A 1011 -19.96 2.28 -16.44
N ILE A 1012 -19.97 3.54 -15.97
CA ILE A 1012 -19.15 4.61 -16.54
C ILE A 1012 -17.65 4.33 -16.33
N LEU A 1013 -17.26 3.86 -15.14
CA LEU A 1013 -15.86 3.55 -14.84
C LEU A 1013 -15.33 2.40 -15.70
N ARG A 1014 -16.15 1.40 -16.02
CA ARG A 1014 -15.81 0.31 -16.95
C ARG A 1014 -15.49 0.80 -18.37
N TRP A 1015 -15.99 1.96 -18.78
CA TRP A 1015 -15.66 2.56 -20.09
C TRP A 1015 -14.31 3.26 -20.13
N ILE A 1016 -13.68 3.51 -18.97
CA ILE A 1016 -12.49 4.36 -18.82
C ILE A 1016 -11.43 3.79 -17.88
N ASP A 1017 -11.53 2.51 -17.51
CA ASP A 1017 -10.61 1.85 -16.58
C ASP A 1017 -9.33 1.35 -17.25
N GLY A 1018 -9.27 1.39 -18.59
CA GLY A 1018 -8.11 0.96 -19.36
C GLY A 1018 -8.06 -0.54 -19.64
N GLN A 1019 -9.08 -1.32 -19.26
CA GLN A 1019 -9.16 -2.76 -19.48
C GLN A 1019 -10.14 -3.09 -20.62
N SER A 1020 -9.71 -3.82 -21.65
CA SER A 1020 -10.68 -4.41 -22.58
C SER A 1020 -11.37 -5.62 -21.96
N ASN A 1021 -12.63 -5.80 -22.32
CA ASN A 1021 -13.46 -6.93 -21.96
C ASN A 1021 -13.21 -8.19 -22.81
N TYR A 1022 -12.22 -8.17 -23.71
CA TYR A 1022 -11.82 -9.32 -24.51
C TYR A 1022 -10.31 -9.50 -24.51
N ALA A 1023 -9.85 -10.75 -24.43
CA ALA A 1023 -8.47 -11.08 -24.72
C ALA A 1023 -8.21 -10.94 -26.24
N GLY A 1024 -7.53 -9.88 -26.65
CA GLY A 1024 -7.16 -9.64 -28.05
C GLY A 1024 -7.93 -8.51 -28.74
N THR A 1025 -8.29 -8.68 -30.01
CA THR A 1025 -9.04 -7.64 -30.75
C THR A 1025 -10.54 -7.83 -30.53
N PRO A 1026 -11.24 -6.93 -29.81
CA PRO A 1026 -12.66 -7.08 -29.54
C PRO A 1026 -13.48 -7.10 -30.84
N PRO A 1027 -14.54 -7.93 -30.92
CA PRO A 1027 -15.46 -7.91 -32.05
C PRO A 1027 -16.07 -6.51 -32.27
N PRO A 1028 -16.42 -6.14 -33.53
CA PRO A 1028 -17.00 -4.82 -33.80
C PRO A 1028 -18.26 -4.55 -32.98
N GLY A 1029 -18.22 -3.51 -32.14
CA GLY A 1029 -19.35 -3.11 -31.29
C GLY A 1029 -19.35 -3.71 -29.89
N MET A 1030 -18.41 -4.62 -29.58
CA MET A 1030 -18.30 -5.29 -28.28
C MET A 1030 -17.18 -4.71 -27.39
N ASP A 1031 -16.40 -3.76 -27.89
CA ASP A 1031 -15.31 -3.13 -27.13
C ASP A 1031 -15.87 -2.15 -26.08
N TRP A 1032 -15.69 -2.48 -24.80
CA TRP A 1032 -16.19 -1.69 -23.65
C TRP A 1032 -15.22 -0.60 -23.17
N GLU A 1033 -14.28 -0.16 -24.01
CA GLU A 1033 -13.29 0.86 -23.65
C GLU A 1033 -13.40 2.10 -24.56
N LEU A 1034 -13.18 3.31 -24.02
CA LEU A 1034 -13.18 4.54 -24.82
C LEU A 1034 -11.96 4.61 -25.76
N ARG A 1035 -12.20 4.46 -27.06
CA ARG A 1035 -11.15 4.53 -28.09
C ARG A 1035 -11.02 5.90 -28.75
N GLY A 1036 -9.80 6.35 -29.08
CA GLY A 1036 -9.57 7.57 -29.85
C GLY A 1036 -9.62 7.31 -31.36
N THR A 1037 -10.72 7.63 -32.03
CA THR A 1037 -10.89 7.40 -33.47
C THR A 1037 -11.70 8.51 -34.16
N GLY A 1038 -11.42 8.76 -35.44
CA GLY A 1038 -12.30 9.59 -36.29
C GLY A 1038 -12.12 11.11 -36.16
N THR A 1039 -13.21 11.83 -36.39
CA THR A 1039 -13.29 13.29 -36.54
C THR A 1039 -13.84 13.96 -35.27
N THR A 1040 -13.88 15.29 -35.24
CA THR A 1040 -14.33 16.11 -34.09
C THR A 1040 -15.69 16.78 -34.40
N PRO A 1041 -16.84 16.09 -34.25
CA PRO A 1041 -18.18 16.59 -34.60
C PRO A 1041 -18.91 17.31 -33.42
N ILE A 1042 -18.24 18.26 -32.77
CA ILE A 1042 -18.76 18.99 -31.59
C ILE A 1042 -20.22 19.45 -31.76
N ALA A 1043 -20.55 20.11 -32.87
CA ALA A 1043 -21.88 20.70 -33.09
C ALA A 1043 -23.00 19.66 -33.08
N GLY A 1044 -22.78 18.52 -33.75
CA GLY A 1044 -23.83 17.50 -33.82
C GLY A 1044 -23.83 16.56 -32.62
N THR A 1045 -22.70 16.39 -31.92
CA THR A 1045 -22.68 15.77 -30.58
C THR A 1045 -23.47 16.63 -29.58
N LEU A 1046 -23.28 17.96 -29.55
CA LEU A 1046 -24.08 18.85 -28.71
C LEU A 1046 -25.57 18.84 -29.09
N ALA A 1047 -25.89 18.67 -30.38
CA ALA A 1047 -27.28 18.46 -30.80
C ALA A 1047 -27.86 17.11 -30.32
N SER A 1048 -27.03 16.07 -30.28
CA SER A 1048 -27.40 14.74 -29.75
C SER A 1048 -27.61 14.81 -28.23
N ALA A 1049 -26.72 15.50 -27.51
CA ALA A 1049 -26.86 15.82 -26.10
C ALA A 1049 -28.16 16.58 -25.81
N LEU A 1050 -28.52 17.58 -26.63
CA LEU A 1050 -29.79 18.29 -26.49
C LEU A 1050 -30.98 17.36 -26.69
N ALA A 1051 -30.95 16.47 -27.69
CA ALA A 1051 -32.04 15.54 -27.95
C ALA A 1051 -32.27 14.62 -26.75
N TYR A 1052 -31.20 14.01 -26.21
CA TYR A 1052 -31.24 13.18 -25.02
C TYR A 1052 -31.67 13.95 -23.76
N LEU A 1053 -31.03 15.08 -23.46
CA LEU A 1053 -31.39 15.83 -22.24
C LEU A 1053 -32.80 16.42 -22.30
N SER A 1054 -33.33 16.70 -23.49
CA SER A 1054 -34.72 17.13 -23.63
C SER A 1054 -35.71 16.02 -23.29
N SER A 1055 -35.39 14.75 -23.57
CA SER A 1055 -36.25 13.62 -23.14
C SER A 1055 -36.14 13.41 -21.64
N VAL A 1056 -34.92 13.48 -21.08
CA VAL A 1056 -34.68 13.39 -19.62
C VAL A 1056 -35.44 14.50 -18.87
N GLN A 1057 -35.34 15.75 -19.32
CA GLN A 1057 -36.07 16.88 -18.72
C GLN A 1057 -37.59 16.75 -18.84
N ALA A 1058 -38.10 16.09 -19.89
CA ALA A 1058 -39.53 15.87 -20.06
C ALA A 1058 -40.07 14.78 -19.11
N ALA A 1059 -39.22 13.81 -18.74
CA ALA A 1059 -39.53 12.74 -17.80
C ALA A 1059 -39.28 13.13 -16.33
N ASP A 1060 -38.48 14.17 -16.07
CA ASP A 1060 -38.12 14.60 -14.72
C ASP A 1060 -39.24 15.42 -14.02
N PRO A 1061 -39.83 14.92 -12.93
CA PRO A 1061 -40.89 15.63 -12.20
C PRO A 1061 -40.39 16.88 -11.46
N VAL A 1062 -39.07 17.01 -11.21
CA VAL A 1062 -38.45 18.13 -10.49
C VAL A 1062 -37.57 19.02 -11.38
N VAL A 1063 -37.76 18.93 -12.71
CA VAL A 1063 -36.98 19.67 -13.73
C VAL A 1063 -36.93 21.18 -13.52
N SER A 1064 -37.93 21.77 -12.86
CA SER A 1064 -37.96 23.21 -12.59
C SER A 1064 -36.89 23.69 -11.62
N CYS A 1065 -36.28 22.77 -10.86
CA CYS A 1065 -35.41 23.06 -9.74
C CYS A 1065 -34.08 22.27 -9.82
N ARG A 1066 -34.09 21.03 -10.34
CA ARG A 1066 -32.89 20.21 -10.53
C ARG A 1066 -31.86 20.86 -11.48
N PRO A 1067 -30.56 20.94 -11.12
CA PRO A 1067 -29.52 21.44 -12.02
C PRO A 1067 -29.17 20.42 -13.12
N TYR A 1068 -29.22 20.87 -14.37
CA TYR A 1068 -28.71 20.13 -15.55
C TYR A 1068 -27.45 20.79 -16.10
N ARG A 1069 -26.42 20.03 -16.43
CA ARG A 1069 -25.18 20.53 -17.05
C ARG A 1069 -24.68 19.60 -18.15
N VAL A 1070 -24.09 20.19 -19.18
CA VAL A 1070 -23.24 19.48 -20.16
C VAL A 1070 -21.80 19.89 -19.90
N ILE A 1071 -20.90 18.92 -19.77
CA ILE A 1071 -19.45 19.14 -19.70
C ILE A 1071 -18.83 18.57 -20.96
N LEU A 1072 -18.43 19.45 -21.88
CA LEU A 1072 -17.71 19.09 -23.10
C LEU A 1072 -16.20 19.11 -22.82
N VAL A 1073 -15.56 17.94 -22.88
CA VAL A 1073 -14.10 17.81 -22.80
C VAL A 1073 -13.56 17.57 -24.20
N THR A 1074 -12.77 18.49 -24.76
CA THR A 1074 -12.27 18.42 -26.15
C THR A 1074 -10.91 19.07 -26.31
N ASP A 1075 -10.12 18.59 -27.27
CA ASP A 1075 -8.78 19.12 -27.57
C ASP A 1075 -8.71 20.03 -28.81
N GLY A 1076 -9.82 20.22 -29.53
CA GLY A 1076 -9.77 20.70 -30.91
C GLY A 1076 -10.98 21.48 -31.42
N GLU A 1077 -10.95 21.80 -32.72
CA GLU A 1077 -12.00 22.51 -33.44
C GLU A 1077 -12.97 21.54 -34.15
N GLU A 1078 -14.19 22.02 -34.38
CA GLU A 1078 -15.20 21.35 -35.19
C GLU A 1078 -14.69 21.04 -36.60
N THR A 1079 -14.60 19.75 -36.94
CA THR A 1079 -14.09 19.29 -38.26
C THR A 1079 -15.17 18.79 -39.21
N CYS A 1080 -16.43 18.68 -38.77
CA CYS A 1080 -17.57 18.22 -39.56
C CYS A 1080 -18.46 19.34 -40.11
N GLY A 1081 -18.06 20.60 -39.93
CA GLY A 1081 -18.68 21.76 -40.58
C GLY A 1081 -20.04 22.16 -40.02
N GLY A 1082 -20.37 21.71 -38.80
CA GLY A 1082 -21.51 22.21 -38.03
C GLY A 1082 -21.26 23.57 -37.38
N ASP A 1083 -22.25 24.06 -36.62
CA ASP A 1083 -22.17 25.32 -35.85
C ASP A 1083 -22.27 25.01 -34.34
N PRO A 1084 -21.12 24.84 -33.65
CA PRO A 1084 -21.09 24.50 -32.22
C PRO A 1084 -21.67 25.59 -31.31
N GLU A 1085 -21.50 26.87 -31.67
CA GLU A 1085 -22.06 27.99 -30.91
C GLU A 1085 -23.59 27.95 -30.94
N ALA A 1086 -24.18 27.69 -32.12
CA ALA A 1086 -25.62 27.54 -32.25
C ALA A 1086 -26.15 26.32 -31.47
N ALA A 1087 -25.41 25.21 -31.44
CA ALA A 1087 -25.77 24.02 -30.68
C ALA A 1087 -25.71 24.26 -29.15
N ALA A 1088 -24.65 24.91 -28.66
CA ALA A 1088 -24.51 25.28 -27.26
C ALA A 1088 -25.59 26.31 -26.82
N ALA A 1089 -25.91 27.28 -27.68
CA ALA A 1089 -26.99 28.23 -27.42
C ALA A 1089 -28.36 27.54 -27.37
N ALA A 1090 -28.56 26.46 -28.11
CA ALA A 1090 -29.80 25.68 -28.06
C ALA A 1090 -29.93 24.91 -26.72
N LEU A 1091 -28.84 24.33 -26.20
CA LEU A 1091 -28.79 23.74 -24.86
C LEU A 1091 -29.08 24.78 -23.77
N LEU A 1092 -28.45 25.96 -23.84
CA LEU A 1092 -28.72 27.04 -22.89
C LEU A 1092 -30.19 27.50 -22.95
N ALA A 1093 -30.78 27.56 -24.15
CA ALA A 1093 -32.19 27.91 -24.32
C ALA A 1093 -33.14 26.85 -23.70
N ALA A 1094 -32.69 25.61 -23.54
CA ALA A 1094 -33.36 24.54 -22.81
C ALA A 1094 -33.06 24.55 -21.29
N GLY A 1095 -32.31 25.54 -20.79
CA GLY A 1095 -31.94 25.66 -19.38
C GLY A 1095 -30.74 24.79 -18.98
N ILE A 1096 -29.93 24.36 -19.95
CA ILE A 1096 -28.79 23.45 -19.73
C ILE A 1096 -27.50 24.20 -20.09
N PRO A 1097 -26.79 24.78 -19.10
CA PRO A 1097 -25.49 25.39 -19.35
C PRO A 1097 -24.46 24.38 -19.86
N VAL A 1098 -23.61 24.83 -20.79
CA VAL A 1098 -22.52 24.02 -21.37
C VAL A 1098 -21.18 24.52 -20.83
N HIS A 1099 -20.53 23.70 -20.02
CA HIS A 1099 -19.14 23.91 -19.60
C HIS A 1099 -18.21 23.30 -20.64
N VAL A 1100 -17.23 24.08 -21.10
CA VAL A 1100 -16.25 23.61 -22.10
C VAL A 1100 -14.89 23.52 -21.43
N ILE A 1101 -14.30 22.33 -21.46
CA ILE A 1101 -12.95 22.07 -20.97
C ILE A 1101 -12.06 21.81 -22.19
N GLY A 1102 -11.16 22.75 -22.46
CA GLY A 1102 -10.15 22.64 -23.51
C GLY A 1102 -8.94 21.86 -22.99
N PHE A 1103 -8.77 20.62 -23.44
CA PHE A 1103 -7.70 19.76 -22.94
C PHE A 1103 -6.44 19.86 -23.81
N ALA A 1104 -5.31 20.16 -23.19
CA ALA A 1104 -3.99 20.24 -23.82
C ALA A 1104 -3.95 21.12 -25.10
N THR A 1105 -4.74 22.18 -25.13
CA THR A 1105 -4.84 23.11 -26.27
C THR A 1105 -4.25 24.47 -25.91
N THR A 1106 -3.21 24.88 -26.63
CA THR A 1106 -2.55 26.18 -26.43
C THR A 1106 -2.69 27.12 -27.64
N ASP A 1107 -3.40 26.69 -28.69
CA ASP A 1107 -3.61 27.50 -29.88
C ASP A 1107 -4.64 28.60 -29.57
N PRO A 1108 -4.27 29.90 -29.66
CA PRO A 1108 -5.19 30.99 -29.34
C PRO A 1108 -6.46 31.04 -30.19
N SER A 1109 -6.43 30.49 -31.41
CA SER A 1109 -7.62 30.44 -32.28
C SER A 1109 -8.59 29.35 -31.84
N ILE A 1110 -8.07 28.18 -31.45
CA ILE A 1110 -8.88 27.08 -30.90
C ILE A 1110 -9.49 27.51 -29.56
N VAL A 1111 -8.69 28.09 -28.65
CA VAL A 1111 -9.19 28.58 -27.37
C VAL A 1111 -10.26 29.64 -27.56
N ALA A 1112 -10.09 30.58 -28.50
CA ALA A 1112 -11.12 31.59 -28.79
C ALA A 1112 -12.43 30.98 -29.31
N ASN A 1113 -12.35 29.87 -30.06
CA ASN A 1113 -13.53 29.14 -30.52
C ASN A 1113 -14.21 28.38 -29.37
N LEU A 1114 -13.43 27.73 -28.49
CA LEU A 1114 -13.96 27.07 -27.30
C LEU A 1114 -14.61 28.09 -26.33
N ASP A 1115 -13.99 29.26 -26.15
CA ASP A 1115 -14.56 30.38 -25.38
C ASP A 1115 -15.89 30.85 -25.97
N ALA A 1116 -16.00 30.91 -27.31
CA ALA A 1116 -17.25 31.27 -27.97
C ALA A 1116 -18.35 30.25 -27.69
N ILE A 1117 -18.02 28.95 -27.68
CA ILE A 1117 -18.95 27.86 -27.34
C ILE A 1117 -19.38 27.97 -25.87
N ALA A 1118 -18.45 28.15 -24.93
CA ALA A 1118 -18.75 28.34 -23.51
C ALA A 1118 -19.61 29.60 -23.26
N THR A 1119 -19.31 30.70 -23.97
CA THR A 1119 -20.11 31.93 -23.92
C THR A 1119 -21.52 31.68 -24.43
N ALA A 1120 -21.66 31.00 -25.58
CA ALA A 1120 -22.97 30.65 -26.16
C ALA A 1120 -23.76 29.68 -25.25
N GLY A 1121 -23.05 28.78 -24.57
CA GLY A 1121 -23.58 27.85 -23.57
C GLY A 1121 -23.81 28.43 -22.18
N GLY A 1122 -23.52 29.72 -21.96
CA GLY A 1122 -23.87 30.46 -20.74
C GLY A 1122 -22.87 30.37 -19.58
N THR A 1123 -21.70 29.76 -19.78
CA THR A 1123 -20.69 29.56 -18.72
C THR A 1123 -19.50 30.52 -18.82
N GLY A 1124 -19.44 31.32 -19.89
CA GLY A 1124 -18.45 32.38 -20.06
C GLY A 1124 -17.27 31.92 -20.90
N ALA A 1125 -16.17 31.50 -20.28
CA ALA A 1125 -14.96 31.09 -20.99
C ALA A 1125 -14.68 29.60 -20.78
N ALA A 1126 -13.97 28.98 -21.72
CA ALA A 1126 -13.55 27.59 -21.59
C ALA A 1126 -12.46 27.47 -20.52
N ILE A 1127 -12.48 26.36 -19.78
CA ILE A 1127 -11.44 26.04 -18.80
C ILE A 1127 -10.35 25.26 -19.53
N VAL A 1128 -9.14 25.82 -19.61
CA VAL A 1128 -8.02 25.16 -20.29
C VAL A 1128 -7.16 24.41 -19.27
N VAL A 1129 -7.00 23.11 -19.47
CA VAL A 1129 -6.23 22.21 -18.60
C VAL A 1129 -5.26 21.37 -19.43
N SER A 1130 -4.22 20.81 -18.81
CA SER A 1130 -3.16 20.05 -19.51
C SER A 1130 -2.83 18.70 -18.88
N ASP A 1131 -3.41 18.39 -17.73
CA ASP A 1131 -3.16 17.18 -16.95
C ASP A 1131 -4.43 16.73 -16.22
N ASP A 1132 -4.40 15.50 -15.71
CA ASP A 1132 -5.50 14.83 -15.00
C ASP A 1132 -5.88 15.56 -13.72
N ALA A 1133 -4.92 16.03 -12.93
CA ALA A 1133 -5.18 16.73 -11.67
C ALA A 1133 -5.91 18.08 -11.89
N ALA A 1134 -5.48 18.85 -12.88
CA ALA A 1134 -6.13 20.10 -13.27
C ALA A 1134 -7.53 19.86 -13.84
N LEU A 1135 -7.72 18.78 -14.61
CA LEU A 1135 -9.04 18.37 -15.09
C LEU A 1135 -9.95 17.97 -13.91
N SER A 1136 -9.46 17.15 -12.97
CA SER A 1136 -10.24 16.75 -11.80
C SER A 1136 -10.64 17.96 -10.96
N ALA A 1137 -9.74 18.92 -10.75
CA ALA A 1137 -10.05 20.16 -10.05
C ALA A 1137 -11.11 21.00 -10.78
N ALA A 1138 -10.98 21.17 -12.10
CA ALA A 1138 -11.95 21.90 -12.91
C ALA A 1138 -13.34 21.26 -12.85
N MET A 1139 -13.42 19.93 -12.91
CA MET A 1139 -14.70 19.22 -12.80
C MET A 1139 -15.28 19.30 -11.38
N ALA A 1140 -14.45 19.18 -10.33
CA ALA A 1140 -14.88 19.32 -8.95
C ALA A 1140 -15.47 20.71 -8.65
N ASP A 1141 -14.88 21.78 -9.22
CA ASP A 1141 -15.41 23.13 -9.10
C ASP A 1141 -16.80 23.24 -9.78
N ILE A 1142 -16.96 22.67 -10.98
CA ILE A 1142 -18.26 22.64 -11.68
C ILE A 1142 -19.31 21.86 -10.87
N ILE A 1143 -18.93 20.73 -10.28
CA ILE A 1143 -19.81 19.90 -9.44
C ILE A 1143 -20.25 20.65 -8.18
N THR A 1144 -19.32 21.30 -7.49
CA THR A 1144 -19.61 22.05 -6.27
C THR A 1144 -20.62 23.17 -6.53
N ASP A 1145 -20.53 23.84 -7.69
CA ASP A 1145 -21.48 24.87 -8.11
C ASP A 1145 -22.89 24.34 -8.46
N THR A 1146 -23.09 23.02 -8.48
CA THR A 1146 -24.38 22.38 -8.72
C THR A 1146 -25.05 21.81 -7.47
N VAL A 1147 -24.38 21.82 -6.32
CA VAL A 1147 -24.99 21.41 -5.05
C VAL A 1147 -25.94 22.51 -4.60
N LEU A 1148 -27.23 22.18 -4.49
CA LEU A 1148 -28.24 23.10 -3.98
C LEU A 1148 -28.19 23.10 -2.45
N VAL A 1149 -28.43 24.28 -1.85
CA VAL A 1149 -28.41 24.48 -0.40
C VAL A 1149 -29.61 25.34 -0.03
N GLU A 1150 -30.37 24.88 0.95
CA GLU A 1150 -31.56 25.57 1.42
C GLU A 1150 -31.24 26.94 2.03
N GLN A 1151 -31.99 27.98 1.64
CA GLN A 1151 -31.92 29.30 2.29
C GLN A 1151 -33.27 29.66 2.90
N CYS A 1152 -33.24 30.26 4.09
CA CYS A 1152 -34.43 30.74 4.77
C CYS A 1152 -35.01 31.95 4.02
N ASN A 1153 -35.82 31.70 3.00
CA ASN A 1153 -36.36 32.74 2.12
C ASN A 1153 -37.86 32.51 1.80
N GLY A 1154 -38.44 31.41 2.26
CA GLY A 1154 -39.83 31.03 2.01
C GLY A 1154 -40.07 30.39 0.64
N LEU A 1155 -39.01 29.89 0.01
CA LEU A 1155 -38.99 29.08 -1.19
C LEU A 1155 -38.25 27.77 -0.85
N ASP A 1156 -38.51 26.76 -1.66
CA ASP A 1156 -37.79 25.48 -1.67
C ASP A 1156 -36.55 25.68 -2.55
N ASP A 1157 -35.38 25.91 -1.94
CA ASP A 1157 -34.13 26.24 -2.64
C ASP A 1157 -33.29 24.99 -2.94
N ASP A 1158 -33.47 23.90 -2.19
CA ASP A 1158 -32.81 22.60 -2.43
C ASP A 1158 -33.68 21.56 -3.16
N CYS A 1159 -34.93 21.89 -3.46
CA CYS A 1159 -35.86 21.14 -4.29
C CYS A 1159 -36.41 19.86 -3.66
N ASP A 1160 -36.33 19.69 -2.34
CA ASP A 1160 -36.80 18.50 -1.64
C ASP A 1160 -38.34 18.46 -1.47
N GLY A 1161 -39.02 19.57 -1.80
CA GLY A 1161 -40.47 19.74 -1.75
C GLY A 1161 -41.00 20.30 -0.43
N GLU A 1162 -40.15 20.51 0.56
CA GLU A 1162 -40.42 21.26 1.78
C GLU A 1162 -39.94 22.73 1.60
N ILE A 1163 -40.17 23.59 2.60
CA ILE A 1163 -39.79 25.02 2.52
C ILE A 1163 -39.11 25.40 3.83
N ASP A 1164 -37.87 25.86 3.75
CA ASP A 1164 -37.03 26.30 4.86
C ASP A 1164 -36.89 25.26 6.01
N GLU A 1165 -36.96 23.95 5.73
CA GLU A 1165 -36.96 22.84 6.71
C GLU A 1165 -35.63 22.65 7.43
N ASP A 1166 -34.52 23.01 6.77
CA ASP A 1166 -33.18 23.10 7.37
C ASP A 1166 -33.03 24.20 8.43
N PHE A 1167 -34.08 25.00 8.65
CA PHE A 1167 -34.17 26.03 9.69
C PHE A 1167 -35.17 25.62 10.79
N PRO A 1168 -34.85 24.64 11.66
CA PRO A 1168 -35.80 24.03 12.60
C PRO A 1168 -36.32 24.98 13.69
N ASP A 1169 -35.71 26.16 13.83
CA ASP A 1169 -36.13 27.20 14.77
C ASP A 1169 -37.00 28.30 14.12
N LEU A 1170 -37.25 28.22 12.80
CA LEU A 1170 -38.18 29.08 12.08
C LEU A 1170 -39.60 28.90 12.63
N GLY A 1171 -40.26 30.01 12.97
CA GLY A 1171 -41.58 29.96 13.61
C GLY A 1171 -41.57 29.63 15.11
N ALA A 1172 -40.41 29.28 15.70
CA ALA A 1172 -40.32 29.04 17.14
C ALA A 1172 -40.51 30.33 17.95
N THR A 1173 -41.07 30.21 19.15
CA THR A 1173 -41.19 31.34 20.07
C THR A 1173 -39.82 31.74 20.58
N CYS A 1174 -39.51 33.02 20.50
CA CYS A 1174 -38.28 33.61 21.02
C CYS A 1174 -38.62 34.79 21.95
N ASP A 1175 -37.62 35.32 22.65
CA ASP A 1175 -37.78 36.54 23.42
C ASP A 1175 -36.57 37.47 23.26
N ASN A 1176 -36.78 38.71 23.66
CA ASN A 1176 -35.75 39.75 23.64
C ASN A 1176 -34.66 39.57 24.73
N GLY A 1177 -34.58 38.42 25.42
CA GLY A 1177 -33.61 38.15 26.48
C GLY A 1177 -33.83 38.90 27.79
N GLU A 1178 -34.91 39.68 27.91
CA GLU A 1178 -35.22 40.50 29.09
C GLU A 1178 -36.04 39.74 30.14
N LEU A 1179 -36.00 40.18 31.41
CA LEU A 1179 -36.70 39.54 32.53
C LEU A 1179 -37.93 40.33 33.00
N GLY A 1180 -38.99 39.63 33.40
CA GLY A 1180 -40.17 40.22 34.05
C GLY A 1180 -41.06 41.01 33.08
N VAL A 1181 -41.50 42.22 33.48
CA VAL A 1181 -42.41 43.07 32.67
C VAL A 1181 -41.76 43.64 31.41
N CYS A 1182 -40.44 43.53 31.27
CA CYS A 1182 -39.68 43.92 30.08
C CYS A 1182 -39.50 42.76 29.08
N ARG A 1183 -39.86 41.53 29.46
CA ARG A 1183 -39.79 40.36 28.57
C ARG A 1183 -40.85 40.52 27.49
N THR A 1184 -40.38 40.60 26.25
CA THR A 1184 -41.24 40.63 25.08
C THR A 1184 -40.99 39.36 24.28
N THR A 1185 -42.05 38.61 24.00
CA THR A 1185 -41.99 37.39 23.19
C THR A 1185 -42.21 37.73 21.72
N GLY A 1186 -41.40 37.13 20.85
CA GLY A 1186 -41.53 37.18 19.41
C GLY A 1186 -41.57 35.79 18.80
N THR A 1187 -41.50 35.75 17.49
CA THR A 1187 -41.41 34.54 16.68
C THR A 1187 -40.17 34.68 15.80
N ARG A 1188 -39.36 33.62 15.70
CA ARG A 1188 -38.21 33.63 14.81
C ARG A 1188 -38.67 33.69 13.35
N VAL A 1189 -38.07 34.61 12.60
CA VAL A 1189 -38.28 34.82 11.17
C VAL A 1189 -36.95 34.68 10.44
N CYS A 1190 -36.98 34.46 9.14
CA CYS A 1190 -35.76 34.44 8.34
C CYS A 1190 -34.98 35.76 8.43
N ARG A 1191 -33.65 35.64 8.45
CA ARG A 1191 -32.76 36.79 8.30
C ARG A 1191 -32.85 37.33 6.88
N ALA A 1192 -32.48 38.61 6.73
CA ALA A 1192 -32.48 39.26 5.43
C ALA A 1192 -31.44 38.68 4.44
N ASP A 1193 -30.47 37.90 4.92
CA ASP A 1193 -29.41 37.25 4.13
C ASP A 1193 -29.68 35.76 3.84
N GLY A 1194 -30.84 35.21 4.27
CA GLY A 1194 -31.23 33.82 4.02
C GLY A 1194 -30.45 32.77 4.82
N ALA A 1195 -29.29 33.10 5.38
CA ALA A 1195 -28.39 32.16 6.05
C ALA A 1195 -28.82 31.71 7.46
N GLY A 1196 -30.08 31.93 7.86
CA GLY A 1196 -30.59 31.53 9.17
C GLY A 1196 -31.77 32.36 9.68
N THR A 1197 -32.17 32.11 10.93
CA THR A 1197 -33.30 32.82 11.57
C THR A 1197 -32.86 33.91 12.55
N THR A 1198 -33.74 34.88 12.78
CA THR A 1198 -33.60 35.94 13.80
C THR A 1198 -34.89 36.09 14.61
N CYS A 1199 -34.71 36.41 15.88
CA CYS A 1199 -35.73 37.05 16.71
C CYS A 1199 -35.59 38.58 16.56
#